data_AF-A0A970P029-F1
#
_entry.id   AF-A0A970P029-F1
#
_cell.length_a   1.000
_cell.length_b   1.000
_cell.length_c   1.000
_cell.angle_alpha   90.00
_cell.angle_beta   90.00
_cell.angle_gamma   90.00
#
_symmetry.space_group_name_H-M   'P 1'
#
loop_
_entity.id
_entity.type
_entity.pdbx_description
1 polymer ?
#
loop_
_entity_poly.entity_id
_entity_poly.type
_entity_poly.pdbx_seq_one_letter_code
_entity_poly.pdbx_strand_id
1 'polypeptide(L)'
;ELWYDYQNAPMGTEGRLKPGEWAYADNDALGFNTVYIRLSDGGDPDELKLVDMINIVEARYDDEKVRPGSEQEIGNPHQDGIIIRNPNKGTISNLCIYGNDFYDETEIAGSGGTAMLFISQPRPNDSIYIYNNVFHPVHLTTVNMWLGSGGEVHLYNNTFVDGAISWGRPESEGPSGTMLYIKNNVFCKKGFTLRFPLEGDKEHLDSDYNIFINADVFASQVTPYRRFQSLDEWQQTFSQDMHSLVVESDDFSFINMQGTCPPDQSDYRLTADSVCIDKGQNLDPEYQADKAGNRRGKDGGWDVGAFEFIDPDTGTDPGTDPDDQDTKINISPSVDVEVGEEVYFDGAYYQKEYDPSVQWEWDFGDGYTLKAGEPTKSTFNTGLSVIHYFMKPGTYEVKLNVSKFDMSQSPPVRQEVLYKDSITINVSGEAPKEGFELRHAPFHSRTAQYLYAVVPSGYSPDQVSLRLESSKGIILQQFTGVTEDGKQRFLLENAKLSAGDYVVIAELKNGQETVSTIREKFSKSYDGAPEVGINENNAFILKGEELFFPIGPFMLNKDLLPLWKPTLNTLHTYGWYSVKDDAAWNDYAQFADLNGIKAIGPTGWSENKLRNSNPAQLLKYVEASKGSDGILGWCWDDEPNLGGRYGCNPASVIAAWTYLVNQLDPHHPSGQQYYGYNYLSHYNPLAGSDGYSYMGSEALFGGKKAFTADFITYDIYPIEHKEHVSLAYSDRGVVDLWAEAMDNFNWNMDGLIPTGTFVETQNVDSWNRNSDYETHWDAGPTPGDLRTQLWTAIVHNMKSIYYFEFFSSTQMDNMSVLSEFKETVTALTPIILGPPSSHTVTHNCHDRGQRVDLMVRETPSDYYIFAVRVTEPESEWNEVMEPETIEFEINTGTKSPVA
;
A
#
# COMPACT_ATOMS: atom_id res chain seq x y z
N GLU A 1 -14.16 9.25 -1.55
CA GLU A 1 -14.81 10.13 -2.53
C GLU A 1 -16.32 9.97 -2.43
N LEU A 2 -17.07 11.07 -2.51
CA LEU A 2 -18.53 11.06 -2.48
C LEU A 2 -18.99 11.63 -3.83
N TRP A 3 -19.54 10.78 -4.70
CA TRP A 3 -20.18 11.20 -5.96
C TRP A 3 -21.67 11.43 -5.68
N TYR A 4 -22.16 12.66 -5.85
CA TYR A 4 -23.54 13.04 -5.55
C TYR A 4 -24.41 13.03 -6.82
N ASP A 5 -25.29 12.02 -6.94
CA ASP A 5 -26.44 12.01 -7.86
C ASP A 5 -27.71 11.85 -7.03
N TYR A 6 -28.43 12.96 -6.82
CA TYR A 6 -29.63 13.01 -5.99
C TYR A 6 -30.75 12.08 -6.47
N GLN A 7 -30.74 11.66 -7.75
CA GLN A 7 -31.84 10.86 -8.31
C GLN A 7 -31.86 9.40 -7.82
N ASN A 8 -30.78 8.92 -7.19
CA ASN A 8 -30.60 7.50 -6.88
C ASN A 8 -30.41 7.18 -5.38
N ALA A 9 -30.51 8.17 -4.48
CA ALA A 9 -30.34 7.95 -3.04
C ALA A 9 -31.64 7.40 -2.39
N PRO A 10 -31.58 6.28 -1.63
CA PRO A 10 -32.75 5.79 -0.90
C PRO A 10 -33.08 6.70 0.30
N MET A 11 -34.35 7.12 0.41
CA MET A 11 -34.87 7.94 1.51
C MET A 11 -34.69 7.21 2.85
N GLY A 12 -33.89 7.78 3.75
CA GLY A 12 -33.54 7.17 5.04
C GLY A 12 -34.65 7.32 6.08
N THR A 13 -34.72 6.38 7.04
CA THR A 13 -35.51 6.55 8.27
C THR A 13 -34.60 7.12 9.35
N GLU A 14 -34.94 8.28 9.90
CA GLU A 14 -34.18 8.97 10.95
C GLU A 14 -33.85 8.04 12.14
N GLY A 15 -32.61 8.10 12.65
CA GLY A 15 -32.15 7.33 13.81
C GLY A 15 -31.72 5.88 13.56
N ARG A 16 -31.55 5.44 12.30
CA ARG A 16 -31.17 4.04 11.96
C ARG A 16 -29.85 3.84 11.22
N LEU A 17 -29.12 4.91 10.92
CA LEU A 17 -27.82 4.80 10.25
C LEU A 17 -26.83 4.05 11.13
N LYS A 18 -26.08 3.09 10.57
CA LYS A 18 -24.91 2.49 11.22
C LYS A 18 -23.68 3.40 11.05
N PRO A 19 -22.60 3.21 11.82
CA PRO A 19 -21.34 3.90 11.57
C PRO A 19 -20.87 3.66 10.13
N GLY A 20 -20.51 4.74 9.43
CA GLY A 20 -20.10 4.69 8.01
C GLY A 20 -21.26 4.68 7.00
N GLU A 21 -22.52 4.61 7.46
CA GLU A 21 -23.68 4.79 6.59
C GLU A 21 -24.08 6.28 6.51
N TRP A 22 -24.58 6.67 5.35
CA TRP A 22 -25.19 7.97 5.12
C TRP A 22 -26.62 7.79 4.61
N ALA A 23 -27.50 8.74 4.93
CA ALA A 23 -28.82 8.83 4.30
C ALA A 23 -29.32 10.27 4.24
N TYR A 24 -30.45 10.42 3.57
CA TYR A 24 -31.15 11.69 3.39
C TYR A 24 -32.54 11.59 4.01
N ALA A 25 -32.88 12.55 4.88
CA ALA A 25 -34.22 12.67 5.46
C ALA A 25 -34.61 14.14 5.62
N ASP A 26 -35.91 14.41 5.49
CA ASP A 26 -36.51 15.69 5.84
C ASP A 26 -36.47 15.83 7.37
N ASN A 27 -35.82 16.87 7.88
CA ASN A 27 -35.85 17.15 9.31
C ASN A 27 -37.09 18.01 9.59
N ASP A 28 -38.09 17.42 10.25
CA ASP A 28 -39.38 18.05 10.58
C ASP A 28 -39.25 19.38 11.35
N ALA A 29 -38.07 19.71 11.91
CA ALA A 29 -37.80 20.99 12.57
C ALA A 29 -37.10 22.05 11.69
N LEU A 30 -36.51 21.68 10.55
CA LEU A 30 -35.78 22.58 9.65
C LEU A 30 -36.44 22.74 8.26
N GLY A 31 -37.33 21.82 7.87
CA GLY A 31 -38.19 21.96 6.67
C GLY A 31 -37.47 21.81 5.34
N PHE A 32 -36.33 21.13 5.32
CA PHE A 32 -35.64 20.71 4.10
C PHE A 32 -34.86 19.43 4.34
N ASN A 33 -34.55 18.78 3.24
CA ASN A 33 -33.86 17.51 3.29
C ASN A 33 -32.36 17.68 3.55
N THR A 34 -31.85 16.96 4.55
CA THR A 34 -30.48 17.06 5.02
C THR A 34 -29.74 15.74 4.78
N VAL A 35 -28.49 15.81 4.30
CA VAL A 35 -27.61 14.63 4.23
C VAL A 35 -27.03 14.39 5.62
N TYR A 36 -27.36 13.24 6.21
CA TYR A 36 -26.80 12.78 7.48
C TYR A 36 -25.67 11.78 7.20
N ILE A 37 -24.50 12.04 7.78
CA ILE A 37 -23.37 11.10 7.78
C ILE A 37 -23.12 10.69 9.24
N ARG A 38 -23.28 9.39 9.58
CA ARG A 38 -23.04 8.91 10.95
C ARG A 38 -21.61 8.38 11.07
N LEU A 39 -20.79 9.07 11.88
CA LEU A 39 -19.33 8.91 11.88
C LEU A 39 -18.77 8.02 13.02
N SER A 40 -19.57 7.50 13.95
CA SER A 40 -19.07 6.59 14.99
C SER A 40 -20.13 5.71 15.66
N ASP A 41 -19.64 4.78 16.49
CA ASP A 41 -20.27 3.60 17.11
C ASP A 41 -21.62 3.86 17.79
N GLY A 42 -22.36 2.77 18.06
CA GLY A 42 -23.81 2.74 18.33
C GLY A 42 -24.36 3.52 19.53
N GLY A 43 -23.61 4.46 20.11
CA GLY A 43 -24.10 5.46 21.06
C GLY A 43 -24.90 6.59 20.41
N ASP A 44 -25.66 7.29 21.25
CA ASP A 44 -26.42 8.49 20.91
C ASP A 44 -25.46 9.62 20.44
N PRO A 45 -25.70 10.27 19.29
CA PRO A 45 -24.85 11.35 18.79
C PRO A 45 -24.69 12.55 19.74
N ASP A 46 -25.51 12.66 20.79
CA ASP A 46 -25.39 13.70 21.83
C ASP A 46 -24.27 13.44 22.86
N GLU A 47 -23.62 12.26 22.86
CA GLU A 47 -22.67 11.86 23.92
C GLU A 47 -21.21 11.60 23.46
N LEU A 48 -20.86 11.70 22.18
CA LEU A 48 -19.51 11.34 21.66
C LEU A 48 -18.59 12.55 21.35
N LYS A 49 -17.27 12.34 21.44
CA LYS A 49 -16.26 13.38 21.73
C LYS A 49 -15.18 13.71 20.68
N LEU A 50 -14.98 12.99 19.57
CA LEU A 50 -13.93 13.33 18.59
C LEU A 50 -14.31 12.84 17.17
N VAL A 51 -13.94 13.60 16.13
CA VAL A 51 -14.12 13.28 14.70
C VAL A 51 -12.82 13.63 13.97
N ASP A 52 -12.22 12.71 13.20
CA ASP A 52 -10.84 12.85 12.72
C ASP A 52 -10.63 13.05 11.21
N MET A 53 -11.65 13.00 10.33
CA MET A 53 -11.50 13.46 8.93
C MET A 53 -12.83 13.41 8.12
N ILE A 54 -13.07 14.36 7.21
CA ILE A 54 -14.04 14.22 6.10
C ILE A 54 -13.36 14.78 4.83
N ASN A 55 -13.39 14.03 3.72
CA ASN A 55 -12.88 14.44 2.40
C ASN A 55 -14.06 14.57 1.41
N ILE A 56 -14.28 15.76 0.85
CA ILE A 56 -15.33 16.04 -0.16
C ILE A 56 -14.65 16.46 -1.48
N VAL A 57 -14.79 15.65 -2.53
CA VAL A 57 -14.03 15.74 -3.79
C VAL A 57 -14.89 16.20 -4.99
N GLU A 58 -16.23 16.13 -4.92
CA GLU A 58 -17.12 16.75 -5.92
C GLU A 58 -18.54 16.97 -5.35
N ALA A 59 -19.11 18.19 -5.48
CA ALA A 59 -20.49 18.49 -5.09
C ALA A 59 -21.20 19.25 -6.22
N ARG A 60 -22.31 18.71 -6.76
CA ARG A 60 -23.16 19.37 -7.75
C ARG A 60 -24.55 19.62 -7.17
N TYR A 61 -25.05 20.86 -7.30
CA TYR A 61 -26.38 21.25 -6.84
C TYR A 61 -27.26 21.57 -8.06
N ASP A 62 -28.37 20.86 -8.23
CA ASP A 62 -29.29 20.99 -9.37
C ASP A 62 -30.73 20.99 -8.84
N ASP A 63 -31.46 22.10 -8.95
CA ASP A 63 -32.78 22.28 -8.34
C ASP A 63 -33.90 22.38 -9.39
N GLU A 64 -34.56 21.26 -9.69
CA GLU A 64 -35.86 21.27 -10.34
C GLU A 64 -37.03 21.02 -9.36
N LYS A 65 -37.61 22.14 -8.93
CA LYS A 65 -39.04 22.40 -8.62
C LYS A 65 -39.66 21.74 -7.39
N VAL A 66 -39.88 22.57 -6.35
CA VAL A 66 -41.12 22.53 -5.55
C VAL A 66 -41.63 23.96 -5.29
N ARG A 67 -42.89 24.23 -5.65
CA ARG A 67 -43.66 25.43 -5.25
C ARG A 67 -44.93 25.01 -4.50
N PRO A 68 -45.50 25.89 -3.66
CA PRO A 68 -45.77 25.56 -2.26
C PRO A 68 -47.25 25.38 -1.93
N GLY A 69 -47.50 24.76 -0.78
CA GLY A 69 -48.81 24.73 -0.12
C GLY A 69 -48.71 24.50 1.38
N SER A 70 -48.34 25.53 2.15
CA SER A 70 -49.01 25.93 3.40
C SER A 70 -48.24 27.06 4.10
N GLU A 71 -48.98 28.11 4.45
CA GLU A 71 -48.49 29.28 5.16
C GLU A 71 -48.28 28.95 6.65
N GLN A 72 -47.04 28.95 7.11
CA GLN A 72 -46.70 29.19 8.50
C GLN A 72 -45.40 30.02 8.55
N GLU A 73 -45.47 31.22 9.13
CA GLU A 73 -44.35 32.15 9.31
C GLU A 73 -43.28 31.53 10.24
N ILE A 74 -42.35 30.76 9.64
CA ILE A 74 -41.06 30.40 10.23
C ILE A 74 -40.02 31.15 9.38
N GLY A 75 -39.08 31.84 10.03
CA GLY A 75 -38.08 32.68 9.35
C GLY A 75 -37.37 31.91 8.23
N ASN A 76 -37.16 32.59 7.09
CA ASN A 76 -36.54 32.01 5.88
C ASN A 76 -35.41 31.03 6.24
N PRO A 77 -35.54 29.73 5.91
CA PRO A 77 -34.44 28.78 6.09
C PRO A 77 -33.29 29.14 5.14
N HIS A 78 -32.06 28.96 5.62
CA HIS A 78 -30.84 29.09 4.82
C HIS A 78 -30.84 28.05 3.70
N GLN A 79 -30.53 28.43 2.46
CA GLN A 79 -30.46 27.51 1.30
C GLN A 79 -29.01 27.18 0.95
N ASP A 80 -28.22 26.84 1.97
CA ASP A 80 -26.76 26.71 1.83
C ASP A 80 -26.38 25.43 1.07
N GLY A 81 -25.25 25.44 0.35
CA GLY A 81 -24.71 24.27 -0.34
C GLY A 81 -24.13 23.23 0.64
N ILE A 82 -23.00 23.57 1.27
CA ILE A 82 -22.33 22.76 2.30
C ILE A 82 -22.40 23.50 3.64
N ILE A 83 -22.99 22.89 4.66
CA ILE A 83 -23.00 23.42 6.04
C ILE A 83 -22.02 22.62 6.90
N ILE A 84 -20.97 23.28 7.38
CA ILE A 84 -20.08 22.77 8.43
C ILE A 84 -20.49 23.44 9.74
N ARG A 85 -21.10 22.68 10.65
CA ARG A 85 -21.47 23.17 11.98
C ARG A 85 -21.05 22.19 13.05
N ASN A 86 -20.39 22.68 14.10
CA ASN A 86 -20.00 21.86 15.24
C ASN A 86 -20.80 22.22 16.52
N PRO A 87 -22.07 21.78 16.64
CA PRO A 87 -22.93 22.12 17.77
C PRO A 87 -22.52 21.40 19.07
N ASN A 88 -21.75 20.31 19.00
CA ASN A 88 -21.42 19.41 20.13
C ASN A 88 -19.96 19.54 20.61
N LYS A 89 -19.63 19.06 21.83
CA LYS A 89 -18.29 19.18 22.48
C LYS A 89 -17.09 18.53 21.76
N GLY A 90 -17.25 18.02 20.54
CA GLY A 90 -16.15 17.43 19.76
C GLY A 90 -15.31 18.46 19.01
N THR A 91 -14.17 18.02 18.47
CA THR A 91 -13.31 18.80 17.55
C THR A 91 -13.41 18.25 16.14
N ILE A 92 -13.26 19.11 15.13
CA ILE A 92 -13.13 18.75 13.70
C ILE A 92 -11.66 18.88 13.32
N SER A 93 -10.91 17.78 13.35
CA SER A 93 -9.51 17.76 12.86
C SER A 93 -9.47 17.48 11.36
N ASN A 94 -8.69 18.27 10.61
CA ASN A 94 -8.25 18.00 9.24
C ASN A 94 -9.39 17.79 8.21
N LEU A 95 -10.38 18.67 8.23
CA LEU A 95 -11.43 18.67 7.21
C LEU A 95 -10.93 19.31 5.92
N CYS A 96 -10.77 18.54 4.84
CA CYS A 96 -10.30 19.05 3.55
C CYS A 96 -11.43 19.12 2.50
N ILE A 97 -11.60 20.30 1.90
CA ILE A 97 -12.50 20.60 0.78
C ILE A 97 -11.65 21.13 -0.36
N TYR A 98 -11.37 20.32 -1.38
CA TYR A 98 -10.48 20.74 -2.44
C TYR A 98 -10.83 20.21 -3.82
N GLY A 99 -10.41 20.95 -4.86
CA GLY A 99 -10.62 20.55 -6.25
C GLY A 99 -12.07 20.64 -6.73
N ASN A 100 -12.97 21.28 -5.99
CA ASN A 100 -14.41 21.32 -6.31
C ASN A 100 -14.76 22.48 -7.25
N ASP A 101 -15.90 22.38 -7.93
CA ASP A 101 -16.57 23.48 -8.63
C ASP A 101 -17.91 23.75 -7.95
N PHE A 102 -18.05 24.92 -7.33
CA PHE A 102 -19.29 25.37 -6.70
C PHE A 102 -20.03 26.29 -7.67
N TYR A 103 -21.27 25.98 -8.03
CA TYR A 103 -22.10 26.80 -8.93
C TYR A 103 -23.56 26.90 -8.43
N ASP A 104 -24.24 28.04 -8.68
CA ASP A 104 -25.70 28.19 -8.48
C ASP A 104 -26.36 28.72 -9.77
N GLU A 105 -27.49 28.13 -10.17
CA GLU A 105 -28.21 28.50 -11.41
C GLU A 105 -29.46 29.36 -11.20
N THR A 106 -29.93 29.52 -9.96
CA THR A 106 -31.31 29.99 -9.71
C THR A 106 -31.38 31.26 -8.88
N GLU A 107 -32.15 32.23 -9.37
CA GLU A 107 -32.44 33.50 -8.71
C GLU A 107 -33.29 33.25 -7.45
N ILE A 108 -32.61 32.89 -6.37
CA ILE A 108 -33.23 32.69 -5.05
C ILE A 108 -33.51 34.07 -4.46
N ALA A 109 -34.77 34.49 -4.55
CA ALA A 109 -35.26 35.70 -3.90
C ALA A 109 -35.44 35.48 -2.39
N GLY A 110 -34.34 35.37 -1.63
CA GLY A 110 -34.33 35.20 -0.17
C GLY A 110 -33.30 36.10 0.51
N SER A 111 -33.74 36.96 1.43
CA SER A 111 -32.93 38.02 2.05
C SER A 111 -32.21 37.62 3.35
N GLY A 112 -31.78 36.37 3.52
CA GLY A 112 -31.14 35.94 4.77
C GLY A 112 -30.21 34.74 4.63
N GLY A 113 -28.91 34.99 4.77
CA GLY A 113 -27.95 34.00 5.28
C GLY A 113 -27.40 32.94 4.32
N THR A 114 -27.90 32.85 3.08
CA THR A 114 -27.56 31.76 2.18
C THR A 114 -26.13 31.80 1.62
N ALA A 115 -25.38 30.69 1.69
CA ALA A 115 -24.03 30.51 1.15
C ALA A 115 -23.73 29.14 0.52
N MET A 116 -22.84 29.07 -0.48
CA MET A 116 -22.42 27.77 -1.06
C MET A 116 -21.63 26.93 -0.06
N LEU A 117 -20.86 27.58 0.81
CA LEU A 117 -20.18 26.98 1.95
C LEU A 117 -20.44 27.81 3.20
N PHE A 118 -21.10 27.22 4.19
CA PHE A 118 -21.42 27.84 5.47
C PHE A 118 -20.64 27.16 6.60
N ILE A 119 -19.70 27.87 7.22
CA ILE A 119 -18.93 27.36 8.38
C ILE A 119 -19.42 28.06 9.63
N SER A 120 -19.92 27.32 10.61
CA SER A 120 -20.47 27.88 11.84
C SER A 120 -19.85 27.28 13.09
N GLN A 121 -19.36 28.18 13.92
CA GLN A 121 -18.86 27.96 15.27
C GLN A 121 -17.73 26.92 15.36
N PRO A 122 -16.62 27.07 14.60
CA PRO A 122 -15.43 26.28 14.87
C PRO A 122 -14.99 26.48 16.34
N ARG A 123 -14.43 25.41 16.90
CA ARG A 123 -13.98 25.31 18.29
C ARG A 123 -12.47 25.29 18.37
N PRO A 124 -11.89 25.56 19.56
CA PRO A 124 -10.46 25.37 19.77
C PRO A 124 -10.04 23.96 19.30
N ASN A 125 -9.01 23.90 18.46
CA ASN A 125 -8.48 22.71 17.79
C ASN A 125 -9.26 22.17 16.58
N ASP A 126 -10.31 22.86 16.10
CA ASP A 126 -10.85 22.53 14.77
C ASP A 126 -9.83 22.98 13.69
N SER A 127 -9.58 22.19 12.65
CA SER A 127 -8.78 22.58 11.47
C SER A 127 -9.52 22.22 10.17
N ILE A 128 -9.78 23.24 9.35
CA ILE A 128 -10.54 23.12 8.10
C ILE A 128 -9.71 23.70 6.95
N TYR A 129 -9.47 22.92 5.90
CA TYR A 129 -8.67 23.26 4.73
C TYR A 129 -9.56 23.32 3.49
N ILE A 130 -9.58 24.47 2.80
CA ILE A 130 -10.40 24.72 1.62
C ILE A 130 -9.47 25.23 0.52
N TYR A 131 -9.17 24.41 -0.48
CA TYR A 131 -8.18 24.79 -1.49
C TYR A 131 -8.41 24.29 -2.91
N ASN A 132 -7.84 24.98 -3.91
CA ASN A 132 -8.00 24.61 -5.34
C ASN A 132 -9.48 24.48 -5.78
N ASN A 133 -10.40 25.21 -5.15
CA ASN A 133 -11.81 25.19 -5.54
C ASN A 133 -12.13 26.39 -6.44
N VAL A 134 -13.08 26.21 -7.35
CA VAL A 134 -13.69 27.30 -8.10
C VAL A 134 -15.08 27.53 -7.55
N PHE A 135 -15.42 28.77 -7.25
CA PHE A 135 -16.76 29.15 -6.83
C PHE A 135 -17.35 30.14 -7.81
N HIS A 136 -18.57 29.89 -8.27
CA HIS A 136 -19.29 30.72 -9.22
C HIS A 136 -20.76 30.92 -8.83
N PRO A 137 -21.07 31.57 -7.70
CA PRO A 137 -22.45 31.84 -7.34
C PRO A 137 -23.03 32.93 -8.24
N VAL A 138 -24.23 32.69 -8.78
CA VAL A 138 -24.97 33.72 -9.52
C VAL A 138 -25.77 34.60 -8.55
N HIS A 139 -26.19 34.04 -7.41
CA HIS A 139 -27.13 34.69 -6.49
C HIS A 139 -26.79 34.54 -5.00
N LEU A 140 -25.99 33.53 -4.62
CA LEU A 140 -25.67 33.24 -3.22
C LEU A 140 -24.41 33.95 -2.69
N THR A 141 -24.26 33.97 -1.37
CA THR A 141 -22.96 34.22 -0.74
C THR A 141 -22.06 33.03 -1.11
N THR A 142 -20.82 33.26 -1.49
CA THR A 142 -19.92 32.19 -1.92
C THR A 142 -19.49 31.34 -0.74
N VAL A 143 -18.93 32.00 0.27
CA VAL A 143 -18.53 31.39 1.54
C VAL A 143 -19.01 32.31 2.65
N ASN A 144 -19.74 31.74 3.61
CA ASN A 144 -20.20 32.46 4.78
C ASN A 144 -19.66 31.79 6.03
N MET A 145 -18.88 32.53 6.80
CA MET A 145 -18.22 32.01 7.98
C MET A 145 -18.72 32.75 9.21
N TRP A 146 -19.38 31.99 10.07
CA TRP A 146 -19.83 32.41 11.38
C TRP A 146 -18.88 31.84 12.44
N LEU A 147 -17.79 32.54 12.71
CA LEU A 147 -16.70 32.03 13.55
C LEU A 147 -17.08 32.00 15.04
N GLY A 148 -16.79 30.88 15.70
CA GLY A 148 -16.97 30.65 17.13
C GLY A 148 -15.70 30.99 17.92
N SER A 149 -15.55 30.44 19.12
CA SER A 149 -14.47 30.81 20.04
C SER A 149 -13.19 29.95 19.94
N GLY A 150 -12.75 29.55 18.74
CA GLY A 150 -11.49 28.81 18.53
C GLY A 150 -11.38 28.06 17.18
N GLY A 151 -10.18 27.58 16.81
CA GLY A 151 -9.94 26.72 15.62
C GLY A 151 -9.07 27.36 14.55
N GLU A 152 -8.87 26.69 13.42
CA GLU A 152 -8.09 27.15 12.26
C GLU A 152 -8.87 26.86 10.97
N VAL A 153 -8.97 27.87 10.10
CA VAL A 153 -9.53 27.68 8.75
C VAL A 153 -8.53 28.18 7.72
N HIS A 154 -8.21 27.36 6.74
CA HIS A 154 -7.27 27.63 5.67
C HIS A 154 -8.02 27.73 4.35
N LEU A 155 -7.92 28.87 3.69
CA LEU A 155 -8.47 29.14 2.36
C LEU A 155 -7.31 29.39 1.41
N TYR A 156 -6.91 28.40 0.63
CA TYR A 156 -5.73 28.47 -0.22
C TYR A 156 -6.04 28.26 -1.70
N ASN A 157 -5.45 29.03 -2.60
CA ASN A 157 -5.53 28.73 -4.04
C ASN A 157 -6.97 28.58 -4.57
N ASN A 158 -7.96 29.35 -4.11
CA ASN A 158 -9.33 29.25 -4.65
C ASN A 158 -9.61 30.38 -5.64
N THR A 159 -10.49 30.11 -6.61
CA THR A 159 -10.99 31.11 -7.57
C THR A 159 -12.45 31.40 -7.28
N PHE A 160 -12.78 32.65 -6.96
CA PHE A 160 -14.15 33.12 -6.72
C PHE A 160 -14.59 33.99 -7.89
N VAL A 161 -15.60 33.57 -8.61
CA VAL A 161 -16.14 34.24 -9.78
C VAL A 161 -17.57 34.67 -9.44
N ASP A 162 -17.83 35.96 -9.27
CA ASP A 162 -19.13 36.46 -8.75
C ASP A 162 -19.46 36.01 -7.29
N GLY A 163 -20.52 36.61 -6.72
CA GLY A 163 -20.98 36.34 -5.35
C GLY A 163 -20.48 37.30 -4.29
N ALA A 164 -20.68 36.96 -3.02
CA ALA A 164 -20.14 37.70 -1.87
C ALA A 164 -19.46 36.73 -0.92
N ILE A 165 -18.32 37.08 -0.33
CA ILE A 165 -17.83 36.36 0.84
C ILE A 165 -18.18 37.17 2.09
N SER A 166 -19.04 36.60 2.93
CA SER A 166 -19.45 37.24 4.16
C SER A 166 -18.78 36.58 5.36
N TRP A 167 -17.93 37.34 6.05
CA TRP A 167 -17.44 36.95 7.38
C TRP A 167 -18.26 37.71 8.40
N GLY A 168 -19.06 36.97 9.15
CA GLY A 168 -19.90 37.53 10.19
C GLY A 168 -19.39 37.12 11.56
N ARG A 169 -19.02 38.10 12.39
CA ARG A 169 -18.93 37.90 13.83
C ARG A 169 -20.25 38.36 14.47
N PRO A 170 -20.85 37.58 15.39
CA PRO A 170 -21.95 38.11 16.19
C PRO A 170 -21.34 39.09 17.22
N GLU A 171 -21.81 40.34 17.24
CA GLU A 171 -21.32 41.41 18.14
C GLU A 171 -21.40 41.05 19.65
N SER A 172 -22.07 39.95 20.01
CA SER A 172 -22.33 39.52 21.39
C SER A 172 -21.31 38.56 22.00
N GLU A 173 -20.36 38.01 21.23
CA GLU A 173 -19.43 36.98 21.72
C GLU A 173 -17.99 37.53 21.75
N GLY A 174 -17.26 37.34 22.86
CA GLY A 174 -15.89 37.85 23.09
C GLY A 174 -14.87 37.41 22.03
N PRO A 175 -13.57 37.78 22.15
CA PRO A 175 -12.56 37.52 21.10
C PRO A 175 -12.59 36.04 20.66
N SER A 176 -12.84 35.82 19.37
CA SER A 176 -12.86 34.49 18.77
C SER A 176 -11.43 34.01 18.62
N GLY A 177 -11.04 32.95 19.33
CA GLY A 177 -9.71 32.34 19.19
C GLY A 177 -9.51 31.58 17.87
N THR A 178 -10.35 31.79 16.85
CA THR A 178 -10.26 31.08 15.57
C THR A 178 -9.29 31.79 14.64
N MET A 179 -8.21 31.13 14.25
CA MET A 179 -7.28 31.61 13.23
C MET A 179 -7.85 31.39 11.83
N LEU A 180 -7.75 32.42 11.01
CA LEU A 180 -8.01 32.33 9.59
C LEU A 180 -6.71 32.50 8.79
N TYR A 181 -6.46 31.59 7.86
CA TYR A 181 -5.40 31.69 6.86
C TYR A 181 -6.01 31.88 5.47
N ILE A 182 -5.74 33.01 4.80
CA ILE A 182 -6.16 33.25 3.41
C ILE A 182 -4.92 33.47 2.55
N LYS A 183 -4.61 32.55 1.64
CA LYS A 183 -3.42 32.66 0.77
C LYS A 183 -3.74 32.32 -0.68
N ASN A 184 -3.17 33.08 -1.61
CA ASN A 184 -3.28 32.82 -3.06
C ASN A 184 -4.72 32.69 -3.62
N ASN A 185 -5.68 33.51 -3.18
CA ASN A 185 -7.07 33.42 -3.69
C ASN A 185 -7.40 34.56 -4.66
N VAL A 186 -8.17 34.27 -5.69
CA VAL A 186 -8.61 35.27 -6.68
C VAL A 186 -10.10 35.59 -6.56
N PHE A 187 -10.45 36.88 -6.64
CA PHE A 187 -11.83 37.37 -6.62
C PHE A 187 -12.18 38.14 -7.90
N CYS A 188 -12.94 37.51 -8.78
CA CYS A 188 -13.31 38.02 -10.10
C CYS A 188 -14.74 38.60 -10.12
N LYS A 189 -14.91 39.74 -10.83
CA LYS A 189 -16.17 40.32 -11.34
C LYS A 189 -17.07 41.12 -10.36
N LYS A 190 -18.06 41.83 -10.94
CA LYS A 190 -18.81 42.99 -10.43
C LYS A 190 -19.97 42.58 -9.51
N GLY A 191 -20.00 43.08 -8.27
CA GLY A 191 -21.08 42.82 -7.30
C GLY A 191 -20.62 42.16 -6.00
N PHE A 192 -19.31 41.93 -5.86
CA PHE A 192 -18.77 41.24 -4.70
C PHE A 192 -18.75 42.09 -3.42
N THR A 193 -19.20 41.49 -2.32
CA THR A 193 -19.08 42.07 -0.99
C THR A 193 -18.11 41.21 -0.19
N LEU A 194 -16.95 41.78 0.17
CA LEU A 194 -16.07 41.21 1.18
C LEU A 194 -16.39 41.86 2.53
N ARG A 195 -16.88 41.08 3.48
CA ARG A 195 -17.04 41.56 4.87
C ARG A 195 -15.92 40.96 5.71
N PHE A 196 -15.12 41.82 6.34
CA PHE A 196 -14.16 41.44 7.38
C PHE A 196 -14.70 41.86 8.75
N PRO A 197 -14.41 41.12 9.84
CA PRO A 197 -14.80 41.52 11.19
C PRO A 197 -14.11 42.84 11.63
N LEU A 198 -14.82 43.62 12.45
CA LEU A 198 -14.41 44.95 12.94
C LEU A 198 -13.49 44.86 14.17
N GLU A 199 -12.55 45.82 14.26
CA GLU A 199 -11.77 46.26 15.44
C GLU A 199 -11.73 45.29 16.64
N GLY A 200 -10.79 44.34 16.61
CA GLY A 200 -10.50 43.45 17.76
C GLY A 200 -9.69 42.19 17.43
N ASP A 201 -9.75 41.73 16.18
CA ASP A 201 -9.30 40.38 15.80
C ASP A 201 -8.04 40.36 14.90
N LYS A 202 -7.17 41.37 14.97
CA LYS A 202 -5.92 41.39 14.17
C LYS A 202 -5.04 40.16 14.41
N GLU A 203 -5.13 39.57 15.60
CA GLU A 203 -4.34 38.39 15.99
C GLU A 203 -4.87 37.09 15.35
N HIS A 204 -6.01 37.13 14.66
CA HIS A 204 -6.76 35.95 14.20
C HIS A 204 -6.92 35.87 12.68
N LEU A 205 -6.19 36.70 11.93
CA LEU A 205 -6.17 36.72 10.47
C LEU A 205 -4.71 36.72 9.97
N ASP A 206 -4.32 35.65 9.28
CA ASP A 206 -3.10 35.55 8.48
C ASP A 206 -3.48 35.54 6.99
N SER A 207 -3.33 36.68 6.33
CA SER A 207 -3.57 36.81 4.89
C SER A 207 -2.29 37.23 4.17
N ASP A 208 -2.05 36.67 2.97
CA ASP A 208 -0.89 37.04 2.16
C ASP A 208 -1.17 38.16 1.14
N TYR A 209 -0.14 38.49 0.37
CA TYR A 209 -0.12 39.52 -0.67
C TYR A 209 -0.96 39.22 -1.92
N ASN A 210 -1.63 38.08 -1.95
CA ASN A 210 -2.13 37.46 -3.18
C ASN A 210 -3.64 37.32 -3.17
N ILE A 211 -4.30 38.36 -2.66
CA ILE A 211 -5.75 38.54 -2.77
C ILE A 211 -6.01 39.61 -3.81
N PHE A 212 -6.43 39.17 -4.99
CA PHE A 212 -6.66 40.02 -6.14
C PHE A 212 -8.14 40.39 -6.25
N ILE A 213 -8.46 41.70 -6.27
CA ILE A 213 -9.84 42.22 -6.33
C ILE A 213 -9.97 43.30 -7.41
N ASN A 214 -11.05 43.26 -8.19
CA ASN A 214 -11.34 44.27 -9.22
C ASN A 214 -11.68 45.65 -8.62
N ALA A 215 -11.11 46.74 -9.15
CA ALA A 215 -11.32 48.10 -8.65
C ALA A 215 -12.78 48.57 -8.57
N ASP A 216 -13.64 48.17 -9.50
CA ASP A 216 -15.07 48.50 -9.51
C ASP A 216 -15.84 47.83 -8.35
N VAL A 217 -15.32 46.73 -7.81
CA VAL A 217 -15.88 46.00 -6.66
C VAL A 217 -15.69 46.82 -5.38
N PHE A 218 -14.52 47.44 -5.22
CA PHE A 218 -14.17 48.17 -4.01
C PHE A 218 -15.02 49.43 -3.81
N ALA A 219 -15.38 50.10 -4.90
CA ALA A 219 -16.09 51.40 -4.86
C ALA A 219 -17.57 51.31 -4.49
N SER A 220 -18.19 50.12 -4.45
CA SER A 220 -19.64 50.00 -4.28
C SER A 220 -20.12 49.25 -3.02
N GLN A 221 -19.39 48.28 -2.44
CA GLN A 221 -19.96 47.43 -1.37
C GLN A 221 -19.01 46.87 -0.30
N VAL A 222 -17.84 47.48 -0.03
CA VAL A 222 -17.21 47.27 1.29
C VAL A 222 -18.04 48.05 2.31
N THR A 223 -19.08 47.42 2.84
CA THR A 223 -19.90 47.94 3.94
C THR A 223 -19.39 47.31 5.23
N PRO A 224 -18.34 47.89 5.86
CA PRO A 224 -18.09 47.57 7.24
C PRO A 224 -19.34 47.98 8.03
N TYR A 225 -19.68 47.21 9.06
CA TYR A 225 -20.73 47.59 10.02
C TYR A 225 -20.46 49.00 10.64
N ARG A 226 -19.26 49.58 10.42
CA ARG A 226 -18.95 51.03 10.49
C ARG A 226 -17.95 51.52 9.42
N ARG A 227 -18.36 52.58 8.69
CA ARG A 227 -17.67 53.37 7.64
C ARG A 227 -16.13 53.38 7.63
N PHE A 228 -15.50 52.58 6.77
CA PHE A 228 -14.25 52.96 6.08
C PHE A 228 -14.66 53.57 4.73
N GLN A 229 -14.08 54.70 4.34
CA GLN A 229 -14.40 55.43 3.10
C GLN A 229 -13.46 55.05 1.94
N SER A 230 -12.36 54.34 2.21
CA SER A 230 -11.41 53.86 1.19
C SER A 230 -10.64 52.61 1.64
N LEU A 231 -10.01 51.92 0.69
CA LEU A 231 -9.10 50.80 0.93
C LEU A 231 -7.94 51.21 1.84
N ASP A 232 -7.34 52.36 1.53
CA ASP A 232 -6.26 52.94 2.32
C ASP A 232 -6.65 53.11 3.79
N GLU A 233 -7.89 53.51 4.08
CA GLU A 233 -8.38 53.67 5.45
C GLU A 233 -8.50 52.32 6.17
N TRP A 234 -8.96 51.28 5.46
CA TRP A 234 -9.01 49.92 5.99
C TRP A 234 -7.59 49.36 6.24
N GLN A 235 -6.70 49.44 5.25
CA GLN A 235 -5.31 48.97 5.35
C GLN A 235 -4.58 49.64 6.53
N GLN A 236 -4.67 50.97 6.64
CA GLN A 236 -4.05 51.71 7.75
C GLN A 236 -4.62 51.32 9.11
N THR A 237 -5.93 51.10 9.19
CA THR A 237 -6.60 50.72 10.45
C THR A 237 -6.16 49.34 10.92
N PHE A 238 -6.05 48.38 10.00
CA PHE A 238 -5.70 47.01 10.37
C PHE A 238 -4.21 46.75 10.48
N SER A 239 -3.34 47.67 10.07
CA SER A 239 -1.89 47.42 10.00
C SER A 239 -1.56 46.18 9.15
N GLN A 240 -2.52 45.75 8.33
CA GLN A 240 -2.27 44.88 7.20
C GLN A 240 -1.40 45.70 6.26
N ASP A 241 -0.40 45.06 5.67
CA ASP A 241 0.47 45.79 4.77
C ASP A 241 -0.31 46.29 3.54
N MET A 242 0.24 47.27 2.84
CA MET A 242 -0.38 47.92 1.67
C MET A 242 -0.56 46.96 0.47
N HIS A 243 -0.38 45.66 0.67
CA HIS A 243 -0.15 44.68 -0.36
C HIS A 243 -0.98 43.41 -0.14
N SER A 244 -1.66 43.23 1.01
CA SER A 244 -2.55 42.07 1.26
C SER A 244 -3.82 42.09 0.40
N LEU A 245 -4.05 43.17 -0.34
CA LEU A 245 -5.15 43.32 -1.28
C LEU A 245 -4.64 44.10 -2.50
N VAL A 246 -4.60 43.45 -3.65
CA VAL A 246 -4.18 44.10 -4.90
C VAL A 246 -5.44 44.49 -5.66
N VAL A 247 -5.65 45.81 -5.78
CA VAL A 247 -6.77 46.39 -6.53
C VAL A 247 -6.27 46.90 -7.87
N GLU A 248 -6.57 46.17 -8.93
CA GLU A 248 -6.18 46.51 -10.29
C GLU A 248 -7.38 47.00 -11.12
N SER A 249 -7.10 47.84 -12.11
CA SER A 249 -8.10 48.46 -12.97
C SER A 249 -8.71 47.44 -13.94
N ASP A 250 -10.02 47.22 -13.81
CA ASP A 250 -11.03 46.59 -14.68
C ASP A 250 -10.76 45.27 -15.42
N ASP A 251 -9.53 44.87 -15.72
CA ASP A 251 -9.22 43.66 -16.51
C ASP A 251 -8.42 42.65 -15.68
N PHE A 252 -9.14 41.87 -14.86
CA PHE A 252 -8.67 40.51 -14.58
C PHE A 252 -8.97 39.72 -15.84
N SER A 253 -7.96 39.48 -16.66
CA SER A 253 -8.09 38.63 -17.82
C SER A 253 -8.16 37.17 -17.32
N PHE A 254 -9.34 36.79 -16.84
CA PHE A 254 -9.81 35.41 -16.82
C PHE A 254 -10.68 35.28 -18.06
N ILE A 255 -10.27 34.44 -18.99
CA ILE A 255 -11.12 34.08 -20.11
C ILE A 255 -11.86 32.82 -19.68
N ASN A 256 -13.18 32.89 -19.63
CA ASN A 256 -13.97 31.69 -19.84
C ASN A 256 -13.72 31.26 -21.29
N MET A 257 -12.94 30.18 -21.48
CA MET A 257 -12.41 29.78 -22.79
C MET A 257 -13.49 29.49 -23.84
N GLN A 258 -14.77 29.38 -23.46
CA GLN A 258 -15.83 29.02 -24.39
C GLN A 258 -16.54 30.21 -25.08
N GLY A 259 -16.26 31.48 -24.73
CA GLY A 259 -16.65 32.67 -25.52
C GLY A 259 -18.15 32.92 -25.74
N THR A 260 -19.04 31.97 -25.44
CA THR A 260 -20.50 32.10 -25.47
C THR A 260 -21.10 31.21 -24.39
N CYS A 261 -21.75 31.84 -23.41
CA CYS A 261 -22.66 31.21 -22.45
C CYS A 261 -23.65 30.29 -23.22
N PRO A 262 -23.71 28.99 -22.87
CA PRO A 262 -24.41 28.54 -21.68
C PRO A 262 -23.46 28.12 -20.52
N PRO A 263 -24.00 27.90 -19.30
CA PRO A 263 -23.23 27.81 -18.04
C PRO A 263 -22.51 26.48 -17.80
N ASP A 264 -22.56 25.56 -18.75
CA ASP A 264 -22.06 24.21 -18.64
C ASP A 264 -20.61 24.11 -19.17
N GLN A 265 -19.65 24.66 -18.42
CA GLN A 265 -18.33 24.05 -18.11
C GLN A 265 -17.33 25.03 -17.49
N SER A 266 -16.76 24.57 -16.38
CA SER A 266 -15.87 25.16 -15.39
C SER A 266 -14.43 25.40 -15.87
N ASP A 267 -14.25 26.18 -16.92
CA ASP A 267 -12.92 26.46 -17.49
C ASP A 267 -12.47 27.91 -17.24
N TYR A 268 -12.43 28.28 -15.95
CA TYR A 268 -11.84 29.55 -15.52
C TYR A 268 -10.33 29.41 -15.44
N ARG A 269 -9.63 29.87 -16.47
CA ARG A 269 -8.15 29.90 -16.50
C ARG A 269 -7.63 31.32 -16.48
N LEU A 270 -6.42 31.45 -15.94
CA LEU A 270 -5.59 32.64 -16.12
C LEU A 270 -5.29 32.81 -17.61
N THR A 271 -5.27 34.05 -18.09
CA THR A 271 -4.71 34.36 -19.41
C THR A 271 -3.27 34.83 -19.27
N ALA A 272 -2.55 34.88 -20.40
CA ALA A 272 -1.15 35.30 -20.46
C ALA A 272 -0.86 36.71 -19.92
N ASP A 273 -1.85 37.58 -19.88
CA ASP A 273 -1.75 38.94 -19.35
C ASP A 273 -2.31 39.08 -17.91
N SER A 274 -2.70 37.98 -17.28
CA SER A 274 -3.24 38.01 -15.93
C SER A 274 -2.18 38.44 -14.92
N VAL A 275 -2.52 39.44 -14.12
CA VAL A 275 -1.68 39.92 -13.01
C VAL A 275 -1.51 38.91 -11.89
N CYS A 276 -2.29 37.83 -11.89
CA CYS A 276 -2.22 36.74 -10.90
C CYS A 276 -1.07 35.76 -11.17
N ILE A 277 -0.41 35.86 -12.33
CA ILE A 277 0.70 34.99 -12.72
C ILE A 277 1.96 35.29 -11.90
N ASP A 278 2.61 34.26 -11.38
CA ASP A 278 3.83 34.32 -10.56
C ASP A 278 3.71 35.20 -9.30
N LYS A 279 2.50 35.41 -8.79
CA LYS A 279 2.29 36.24 -7.58
C LYS A 279 2.12 35.44 -6.31
N GLY A 280 1.63 34.21 -6.43
CA GLY A 280 1.38 33.29 -5.33
C GLY A 280 2.58 33.05 -4.42
N GLN A 281 2.28 32.82 -3.14
CA GLN A 281 3.22 32.36 -2.14
C GLN A 281 3.36 30.84 -2.24
N ASN A 282 4.60 30.35 -2.11
CA ASN A 282 4.84 28.92 -1.95
C ASN A 282 4.24 28.44 -0.61
N LEU A 283 3.29 27.51 -0.69
CA LEU A 283 2.62 26.90 0.46
C LEU A 283 3.26 25.55 0.80
N ASP A 284 2.73 24.87 1.82
CA ASP A 284 3.22 23.56 2.24
C ASP A 284 3.12 22.49 1.12
N PRO A 285 3.88 21.37 1.20
CA PRO A 285 4.01 20.39 0.13
C PRO A 285 2.69 19.80 -0.39
N GLU A 286 1.66 19.75 0.45
CA GLU A 286 0.31 19.26 0.10
C GLU A 286 -0.46 20.17 -0.89
N TYR A 287 0.01 21.40 -1.14
CA TYR A 287 -0.62 22.37 -2.05
C TYR A 287 0.14 22.56 -3.38
N GLN A 288 1.12 21.71 -3.68
CA GLN A 288 2.05 21.86 -4.82
C GLN A 288 1.42 21.55 -6.19
N ALA A 289 0.18 21.06 -6.23
CA ALA A 289 -0.58 20.86 -7.45
C ALA A 289 -1.77 21.81 -7.50
N ASP A 290 -2.12 22.30 -8.69
CA ASP A 290 -3.36 23.05 -8.93
C ASP A 290 -4.57 22.10 -9.06
N LYS A 291 -5.76 22.66 -9.33
CA LYS A 291 -7.00 21.88 -9.54
C LYS A 291 -6.92 20.90 -10.73
N ALA A 292 -6.09 21.19 -11.73
CA ALA A 292 -5.91 20.34 -12.91
C ALA A 292 -4.75 19.33 -12.75
N GLY A 293 -4.09 19.29 -11.60
CA GLY A 293 -2.94 18.42 -11.33
C GLY A 293 -1.61 18.96 -11.84
N ASN A 294 -1.57 20.21 -12.34
CA ASN A 294 -0.33 20.85 -12.75
C ASN A 294 0.48 21.23 -11.51
N ARG A 295 1.78 21.02 -11.57
CA ARG A 295 2.68 21.47 -10.52
C ARG A 295 2.74 23.00 -10.49
N ARG A 296 2.50 23.59 -9.31
CA ARG A 296 2.63 25.03 -9.09
C ARG A 296 4.09 25.47 -9.02
N GLY A 297 4.38 26.69 -9.45
CA GLY A 297 5.73 27.23 -9.50
C GLY A 297 6.51 26.85 -10.75
N LYS A 298 5.86 26.30 -11.80
CA LYS A 298 6.58 25.72 -12.96
C LYS A 298 7.20 26.82 -13.82
N ASP A 299 6.55 27.97 -13.96
CA ASP A 299 6.95 29.09 -14.81
C ASP A 299 7.79 30.17 -14.10
N GLY A 300 8.08 30.00 -12.81
CA GLY A 300 9.02 30.83 -12.06
C GLY A 300 8.47 31.43 -10.77
N GLY A 301 7.17 31.30 -10.53
CA GLY A 301 6.44 31.70 -9.35
C GLY A 301 5.13 30.92 -9.24
N TRP A 302 4.49 30.95 -8.08
CA TRP A 302 3.18 30.32 -7.95
C TRP A 302 2.13 31.23 -8.55
N ASP A 303 1.12 30.65 -9.18
CA ASP A 303 -0.03 31.44 -9.57
C ASP A 303 -1.08 31.53 -8.47
N VAL A 304 -1.86 32.59 -8.53
CA VAL A 304 -2.97 32.83 -7.60
C VAL A 304 -4.25 32.25 -8.18
N GLY A 305 -5.00 31.52 -7.36
CA GLY A 305 -6.28 30.91 -7.74
C GLY A 305 -6.19 29.39 -7.91
N ALA A 306 -7.29 28.77 -8.34
CA ALA A 306 -7.44 27.31 -8.42
C ALA A 306 -6.58 26.63 -9.49
N PHE A 307 -6.10 27.38 -10.48
CA PHE A 307 -5.33 26.87 -11.60
C PHE A 307 -3.97 27.56 -11.69
N GLU A 308 -2.99 26.80 -12.15
CA GLU A 308 -1.74 27.32 -12.69
C GLU A 308 -1.95 27.75 -14.14
N PHE A 309 -1.37 28.88 -14.52
CA PHE A 309 -1.34 29.38 -15.86
C PHE A 309 -0.45 28.49 -16.74
N ILE A 310 -0.94 28.24 -17.95
CA ILE A 310 -0.19 27.52 -18.97
C ILE A 310 -0.29 28.39 -20.22
N ASP A 311 0.85 28.92 -20.68
CA ASP A 311 0.90 29.77 -21.87
C ASP A 311 0.41 29.00 -23.11
N PRO A 312 -0.70 29.42 -23.75
CA PRO A 312 -1.23 28.73 -24.93
C PRO A 312 -0.48 29.10 -26.21
N ASP A 313 0.14 30.29 -26.28
CA ASP A 313 0.81 30.83 -27.47
C ASP A 313 2.25 30.33 -27.59
N THR A 314 2.84 29.84 -26.50
CA THR A 314 4.07 29.08 -26.64
C THR A 314 3.83 27.86 -27.52
N GLY A 315 2.66 27.20 -27.47
CA GLY A 315 2.24 26.09 -28.36
C GLY A 315 3.14 24.85 -28.36
N THR A 316 4.39 25.01 -27.96
CA THR A 316 5.16 24.23 -27.02
C THR A 316 4.58 24.48 -25.64
N ASP A 317 4.22 23.44 -24.90
CA ASP A 317 4.41 23.46 -23.45
C ASP A 317 5.79 24.12 -23.20
N PRO A 318 5.89 25.26 -22.49
CA PRO A 318 7.18 25.95 -22.34
C PRO A 318 8.17 25.18 -21.44
N GLY A 319 7.85 23.94 -21.07
CA GLY A 319 8.81 22.87 -20.78
C GLY A 319 8.76 21.75 -21.83
N THR A 320 9.10 22.02 -23.08
CA THR A 320 9.92 21.05 -23.83
C THR A 320 11.29 21.67 -23.98
N ASP A 321 12.02 21.69 -22.88
CA ASP A 321 13.41 21.28 -22.99
C ASP A 321 13.40 19.99 -23.85
N PRO A 322 14.19 19.86 -24.93
CA PRO A 322 14.35 18.57 -25.58
C PRO A 322 14.82 17.46 -24.61
N ASP A 323 15.23 17.82 -23.37
CA ASP A 323 15.43 16.92 -22.24
C ASP A 323 14.21 16.75 -21.29
N ASP A 324 13.14 17.54 -21.43
CA ASP A 324 11.82 17.37 -20.78
C ASP A 324 10.91 16.60 -21.76
N GLN A 325 11.34 15.37 -22.09
CA GLN A 325 10.37 14.39 -22.54
C GLN A 325 9.42 14.20 -21.35
N ASP A 326 8.17 14.62 -21.52
CA ASP A 326 7.04 14.36 -20.64
C ASP A 326 6.81 12.84 -20.57
N THR A 327 7.78 12.17 -19.94
CA THR A 327 7.85 10.74 -19.75
C THR A 327 6.62 10.33 -18.97
N LYS A 328 6.02 9.23 -19.38
CA LYS A 328 4.85 8.66 -18.72
C LYS A 328 5.22 7.40 -17.94
N ILE A 329 6.52 7.23 -17.67
CA ILE A 329 7.02 6.28 -16.68
C ILE A 329 6.77 6.87 -15.29
N ASN A 330 5.89 6.25 -14.52
CA ASN A 330 5.72 6.62 -13.11
C ASN A 330 6.87 6.01 -12.30
N ILE A 331 7.42 6.81 -11.38
CA ILE A 331 8.51 6.42 -10.49
C ILE A 331 8.08 6.63 -9.04
N SER A 332 8.46 5.69 -8.18
CA SER A 332 8.35 5.83 -6.72
C SER A 332 9.60 5.26 -6.05
N PRO A 333 10.14 5.88 -4.99
CA PRO A 333 9.62 7.05 -4.28
C PRO A 333 9.84 8.38 -5.02
N SER A 334 10.92 8.51 -5.80
CA SER A 334 11.16 9.69 -6.64
C SER A 334 12.25 9.42 -7.68
N VAL A 335 12.56 10.40 -8.54
CA VAL A 335 13.70 10.35 -9.47
C VAL A 335 15.05 10.60 -8.80
N ASP A 336 15.05 11.11 -7.57
CA ASP A 336 16.24 11.34 -6.75
C ASP A 336 16.30 10.30 -5.62
N VAL A 337 17.21 9.35 -5.73
CA VAL A 337 17.32 8.19 -4.81
C VAL A 337 18.74 8.04 -4.27
N GLU A 338 18.92 7.19 -3.28
CA GLU A 338 20.24 6.79 -2.76
C GLU A 338 20.67 5.43 -3.30
N VAL A 339 21.97 5.17 -3.27
CA VAL A 339 22.53 3.85 -3.58
C VAL A 339 21.86 2.77 -2.72
N GLY A 340 21.31 1.76 -3.38
CA GLY A 340 20.63 0.64 -2.75
C GLY A 340 19.18 0.91 -2.32
N GLU A 341 18.63 2.09 -2.61
CA GLU A 341 17.20 2.38 -2.41
C GLU A 341 16.33 1.61 -3.42
N GLU A 342 15.18 1.12 -2.95
CA GLU A 342 14.19 0.41 -3.78
C GLU A 342 13.47 1.41 -4.69
N VAL A 343 13.46 1.15 -6.00
CA VAL A 343 12.81 2.02 -6.98
C VAL A 343 11.78 1.24 -7.80
N TYR A 344 10.54 1.71 -7.77
CA TYR A 344 9.44 1.22 -8.56
C TYR A 344 9.33 1.99 -9.87
N PHE A 345 9.24 1.24 -10.98
CA PHE A 345 9.06 1.75 -12.33
C PHE A 345 7.75 1.21 -12.92
N ASP A 346 6.97 2.06 -13.58
CA ASP A 346 5.67 1.70 -14.11
C ASP A 346 5.35 2.33 -15.46
N GLY A 347 5.11 1.48 -16.45
CA GLY A 347 4.67 1.86 -17.79
C GLY A 347 3.16 1.82 -18.02
N ALA A 348 2.33 1.68 -16.97
CA ALA A 348 0.87 1.48 -17.07
C ALA A 348 0.13 2.56 -17.86
N TYR A 349 0.66 3.80 -17.92
CA TYR A 349 0.11 4.86 -18.76
C TYR A 349 -0.09 4.40 -20.21
N TYR A 350 0.94 3.78 -20.79
CA TYR A 350 0.98 3.36 -22.18
C TYR A 350 0.08 2.17 -22.49
N GLN A 351 -0.40 1.43 -21.48
CA GLN A 351 -1.18 0.22 -21.69
C GLN A 351 -2.52 0.50 -22.39
N LYS A 352 -3.06 1.73 -22.30
CA LYS A 352 -4.28 2.13 -23.05
C LYS A 352 -4.05 2.22 -24.56
N GLU A 353 -2.80 2.42 -24.98
CA GLU A 353 -2.42 2.63 -26.39
C GLU A 353 -1.98 1.34 -27.08
N TYR A 354 -1.60 0.31 -26.31
CA TYR A 354 -1.00 -0.92 -26.84
C TYR A 354 -1.76 -2.18 -26.43
N ASP A 355 -1.70 -3.19 -27.30
CA ASP A 355 -2.30 -4.50 -27.06
C ASP A 355 -1.64 -5.21 -25.86
N PRO A 356 -2.39 -5.91 -24.97
CA PRO A 356 -1.81 -6.60 -23.81
C PRO A 356 -0.74 -7.66 -24.14
N SER A 357 -0.63 -8.09 -25.40
CA SER A 357 0.40 -9.03 -25.85
C SER A 357 1.79 -8.41 -26.08
N VAL A 358 1.93 -7.08 -26.11
CA VAL A 358 3.24 -6.40 -26.18
C VAL A 358 4.09 -6.71 -24.96
N GLN A 359 5.40 -6.52 -25.06
CA GLN A 359 6.33 -6.74 -23.97
C GLN A 359 6.99 -5.41 -23.60
N TRP A 360 7.19 -5.22 -22.30
CA TRP A 360 7.72 -4.01 -21.70
C TRP A 360 9.17 -4.28 -21.29
N GLU A 361 10.09 -3.77 -22.10
CA GLU A 361 11.52 -4.02 -21.96
C GLU A 361 12.21 -2.82 -21.32
N TRP A 362 12.88 -3.03 -20.20
CA TRP A 362 13.57 -2.00 -19.42
C TRP A 362 15.09 -2.09 -19.59
N ASP A 363 15.72 -0.94 -19.74
CA ASP A 363 17.18 -0.76 -19.65
C ASP A 363 17.45 0.34 -18.64
N PHE A 364 18.10 0.01 -17.53
CA PHE A 364 18.26 0.95 -16.41
C PHE A 364 19.48 1.85 -16.56
N GLY A 365 20.28 1.69 -17.62
CA GLY A 365 21.46 2.52 -17.87
C GLY A 365 22.66 2.23 -16.96
N ASP A 366 22.54 1.36 -15.96
CA ASP A 366 23.59 0.98 -15.02
C ASP A 366 24.30 -0.35 -15.38
N GLY A 367 23.93 -0.94 -16.51
CA GLY A 367 24.41 -2.22 -17.01
C GLY A 367 23.45 -3.39 -16.80
N TYR A 368 22.34 -3.17 -16.08
CA TYR A 368 21.26 -4.14 -15.91
C TYR A 368 20.08 -3.84 -16.82
N THR A 369 19.42 -4.90 -17.28
CA THR A 369 18.26 -4.80 -18.16
C THR A 369 17.24 -5.89 -17.82
N LEU A 370 15.97 -5.58 -18.08
CA LEU A 370 14.88 -6.55 -18.11
C LEU A 370 14.30 -6.55 -19.52
N LYS A 371 14.89 -7.35 -20.38
CA LYS A 371 14.47 -7.47 -21.78
C LYS A 371 14.69 -8.89 -22.31
N ALA A 372 14.13 -9.19 -23.48
CA ALA A 372 14.29 -10.51 -24.07
C ALA A 372 15.76 -10.82 -24.37
N GLY A 373 16.27 -11.93 -23.84
CA GLY A 373 17.65 -12.38 -24.02
C GLY A 373 18.68 -11.75 -23.08
N GLU A 374 18.26 -10.97 -22.08
CA GLU A 374 19.12 -10.42 -21.03
C GLU A 374 18.45 -10.55 -19.63
N PRO A 375 19.22 -10.63 -18.52
CA PRO A 375 20.69 -10.59 -18.44
C PRO A 375 21.38 -11.84 -19.02
N THR A 376 20.64 -12.92 -19.28
CA THR A 376 21.17 -14.11 -19.96
C THR A 376 20.47 -14.35 -21.30
N LYS A 377 21.15 -14.96 -22.28
CA LYS A 377 20.54 -15.28 -23.59
C LYS A 377 19.25 -16.12 -23.48
N SER A 378 19.06 -16.78 -22.35
CA SER A 378 17.93 -17.63 -22.05
C SER A 378 16.81 -16.94 -21.27
N THR A 379 16.92 -15.69 -20.84
CA THR A 379 15.85 -15.02 -20.07
C THR A 379 14.87 -14.26 -20.96
N PHE A 380 13.63 -14.11 -20.49
CA PHE A 380 12.61 -13.27 -21.12
C PHE A 380 11.93 -12.44 -20.03
N ASN A 381 12.74 -11.61 -19.37
CA ASN A 381 12.33 -10.87 -18.20
C ASN A 381 11.76 -9.53 -18.66
N THR A 382 10.47 -9.46 -18.96
CA THR A 382 9.76 -8.23 -19.35
C THR A 382 8.54 -8.05 -18.46
N GLY A 383 8.11 -6.82 -18.20
CA GLY A 383 6.88 -6.60 -17.46
C GLY A 383 6.51 -5.13 -17.35
N LEU A 384 5.20 -4.87 -17.18
CA LEU A 384 4.64 -3.52 -17.20
C LEU A 384 5.18 -2.64 -16.07
N SER A 385 5.35 -3.22 -14.90
CA SER A 385 5.87 -2.59 -13.69
C SER A 385 6.98 -3.45 -13.09
N VAL A 386 8.08 -2.86 -12.63
CA VAL A 386 9.26 -3.58 -12.12
C VAL A 386 9.90 -2.85 -10.93
N ILE A 387 10.58 -3.59 -10.07
CA ILE A 387 11.51 -3.05 -9.05
C ILE A 387 12.96 -3.14 -9.54
N HIS A 388 13.74 -2.11 -9.26
CA HIS A 388 15.18 -2.08 -9.49
C HIS A 388 15.91 -1.34 -8.35
N TYR A 389 17.21 -1.63 -8.20
CA TYR A 389 18.07 -0.98 -7.21
C TYR A 389 19.35 -0.49 -7.89
N PHE A 390 19.71 0.77 -7.68
CA PHE A 390 20.97 1.31 -8.21
C PHE A 390 22.09 1.16 -7.19
N MET A 391 23.09 0.34 -7.49
CA MET A 391 24.19 0.04 -6.54
C MET A 391 25.42 0.94 -6.68
N LYS A 392 25.34 1.99 -7.50
CA LYS A 392 26.40 2.99 -7.70
C LYS A 392 25.77 4.38 -7.83
N PRO A 393 26.44 5.43 -7.34
CA PRO A 393 25.96 6.79 -7.53
C PRO A 393 26.18 7.23 -8.98
N GLY A 394 25.31 8.09 -9.48
CA GLY A 394 25.36 8.59 -10.85
C GLY A 394 24.01 9.09 -11.33
N THR A 395 23.99 9.54 -12.58
CA THR A 395 22.77 9.88 -13.30
C THR A 395 22.56 8.81 -14.37
N TYR A 396 21.40 8.17 -14.34
CA TYR A 396 21.06 7.04 -15.20
C TYR A 396 19.86 7.38 -16.07
N GLU A 397 19.99 7.16 -17.37
CA GLU A 397 18.88 7.27 -18.32
C GLU A 397 18.19 5.90 -18.41
N VAL A 398 17.07 5.75 -17.70
CA VAL A 398 16.25 4.55 -17.74
C VAL A 398 15.37 4.58 -18.96
N LYS A 399 15.37 3.51 -19.76
CA LYS A 399 14.63 3.41 -21.02
C LYS A 399 13.57 2.33 -20.95
N LEU A 400 12.36 2.67 -21.33
CA LEU A 400 11.28 1.75 -21.59
C LEU A 400 11.11 1.56 -23.10
N ASN A 401 11.14 0.31 -23.57
CA ASN A 401 10.72 -0.04 -24.93
C ASN A 401 9.44 -0.88 -24.87
N VAL A 402 8.40 -0.45 -25.56
CA VAL A 402 7.19 -1.25 -25.79
C VAL A 402 7.38 -2.02 -27.08
N SER A 403 7.53 -3.33 -26.99
CA SER A 403 7.97 -4.18 -28.09
C SER A 403 6.95 -5.25 -28.45
N LYS A 404 6.76 -5.48 -29.75
CA LYS A 404 5.98 -6.60 -30.27
C LYS A 404 6.89 -7.80 -30.52
N PHE A 405 6.47 -8.97 -30.06
CA PHE A 405 7.19 -10.24 -30.23
C PHE A 405 6.36 -11.27 -31.00
N ASP A 406 7.04 -12.07 -31.81
CA ASP A 406 6.49 -13.31 -32.32
C ASP A 406 6.67 -14.42 -31.28
N MET A 407 5.62 -14.64 -30.49
CA MET A 407 5.60 -15.66 -29.44
C MET A 407 5.48 -17.10 -29.98
N SER A 408 5.26 -17.28 -31.29
CA SER A 408 5.22 -18.61 -31.91
C SER A 408 6.60 -19.22 -32.14
N GLN A 409 7.66 -18.43 -32.00
CA GLN A 409 9.05 -18.87 -32.12
C GLN A 409 9.67 -19.16 -30.75
N SER A 410 10.67 -20.06 -30.72
CA SER A 410 11.46 -20.36 -29.52
C SER A 410 12.95 -20.23 -29.84
N PRO A 411 13.64 -19.16 -29.38
CA PRO A 411 13.10 -18.06 -28.57
C PRO A 411 12.14 -17.14 -29.34
N PRO A 412 11.21 -16.44 -28.64
CA PRO A 412 10.42 -15.37 -29.23
C PRO A 412 11.32 -14.33 -29.89
N VAL A 413 10.91 -13.88 -31.06
CA VAL A 413 11.69 -12.93 -31.86
C VAL A 413 11.01 -11.56 -31.82
N ARG A 414 11.76 -10.52 -31.45
CA ARG A 414 11.27 -9.13 -31.52
C ARG A 414 10.96 -8.79 -32.97
N GLN A 415 9.70 -8.44 -33.23
CA GLN A 415 9.25 -7.99 -34.55
C GLN A 415 9.48 -6.49 -34.71
N GLU A 416 9.10 -5.71 -33.71
CA GLU A 416 9.06 -4.25 -33.78
C GLU A 416 9.17 -3.64 -32.38
N VAL A 417 9.81 -2.47 -32.26
CA VAL A 417 9.68 -1.59 -31.09
C VAL A 417 8.63 -0.55 -31.44
N LEU A 418 7.47 -0.62 -30.80
CA LEU A 418 6.30 0.20 -31.07
C LEU A 418 6.44 1.60 -30.45
N TYR A 419 7.09 1.68 -29.29
CA TYR A 419 7.26 2.92 -28.54
C TYR A 419 8.54 2.90 -27.70
N LYS A 420 9.03 4.10 -27.40
CA LYS A 420 10.17 4.33 -26.52
C LYS A 420 9.87 5.50 -25.61
N ASP A 421 10.18 5.33 -24.33
CA ASP A 421 10.21 6.39 -23.35
C ASP A 421 11.52 6.34 -22.57
N SER A 422 11.88 7.44 -21.92
CA SER A 422 13.03 7.50 -21.03
C SER A 422 12.84 8.48 -19.90
N ILE A 423 13.34 8.12 -18.73
CA ILE A 423 13.36 8.98 -17.54
C ILE A 423 14.76 8.97 -16.92
N THR A 424 15.16 10.12 -16.40
CA THR A 424 16.46 10.27 -15.73
C THR A 424 16.32 10.01 -14.24
N ILE A 425 17.14 9.12 -13.68
CA ILE A 425 17.25 8.83 -12.25
C ILE A 425 18.59 9.34 -11.73
N ASN A 426 18.57 10.15 -10.67
CA ASN A 426 19.75 10.61 -9.97
C ASN A 426 19.96 9.78 -8.71
N VAL A 427 21.12 9.15 -8.61
CA VAL A 427 21.49 8.27 -7.49
C VAL A 427 22.63 8.90 -6.71
N SER A 428 22.36 9.23 -5.45
CA SER A 428 23.30 9.82 -4.51
C SER A 428 23.88 8.77 -3.54
N GLY A 429 24.87 9.16 -2.72
CA GLY A 429 25.52 8.25 -1.76
C GLY A 429 26.79 7.58 -2.31
N GLU A 430 27.15 6.45 -1.72
CA GLU A 430 28.41 5.74 -2.03
C GLU A 430 28.11 4.27 -2.34
N ALA A 431 28.79 3.72 -3.34
CA ALA A 431 28.74 2.28 -3.62
C ALA A 431 29.32 1.50 -2.43
N PRO A 432 28.64 0.46 -1.92
CA PRO A 432 29.19 -0.39 -0.87
C PRO A 432 30.51 -1.02 -1.32
N LYS A 433 31.42 -1.21 -0.37
CA LYS A 433 32.65 -1.94 -0.60
C LYS A 433 32.30 -3.35 -1.08
N GLU A 434 32.94 -3.83 -2.14
CA GLU A 434 32.73 -5.18 -2.65
C GLU A 434 32.85 -6.22 -1.51
N GLY A 435 31.79 -7.03 -1.34
CA GLY A 435 31.67 -8.03 -0.27
C GLY A 435 31.15 -7.51 1.07
N PHE A 436 30.87 -6.21 1.22
CA PHE A 436 30.11 -5.65 2.34
C PHE A 436 28.62 -5.58 1.98
N GLU A 437 27.78 -6.30 2.72
CA GLU A 437 26.34 -6.42 2.45
C GLU A 437 25.58 -6.39 3.78
N LEU A 438 24.41 -5.75 3.81
CA LEU A 438 23.45 -5.86 4.90
C LEU A 438 22.27 -6.70 4.42
N ARG A 439 22.15 -7.92 4.92
CA ARG A 439 21.06 -8.83 4.56
C ARG A 439 19.93 -8.72 5.57
N HIS A 440 18.71 -8.55 5.07
CA HIS A 440 17.52 -8.44 5.89
C HIS A 440 16.29 -8.80 5.07
N ALA A 441 15.18 -9.03 5.76
CA ALA A 441 13.89 -9.19 5.10
C ALA A 441 13.31 -7.82 4.70
N PRO A 442 12.24 -7.76 3.89
CA PRO A 442 11.50 -6.51 3.74
C PRO A 442 11.10 -5.94 5.11
N PHE A 443 11.15 -4.61 5.25
CA PHE A 443 10.76 -3.93 6.49
C PHE A 443 9.25 -3.91 6.74
N HIS A 444 8.47 -4.20 5.70
CA HIS A 444 7.02 -4.20 5.71
C HIS A 444 6.44 -5.33 6.57
N SER A 445 5.31 -5.05 7.24
CA SER A 445 4.59 -5.98 8.11
C SER A 445 5.47 -6.75 9.12
N ARG A 446 6.47 -6.08 9.70
CA ARG A 446 7.36 -6.68 10.71
C ARG A 446 7.03 -6.18 12.11
N THR A 447 7.04 -7.08 13.09
CA THR A 447 7.11 -6.70 14.51
C THR A 447 8.57 -6.60 14.99
N ALA A 448 9.42 -7.48 14.46
CA ALA A 448 10.86 -7.45 14.64
C ALA A 448 11.55 -8.26 13.54
N GLN A 449 12.83 -8.03 13.32
CA GLN A 449 13.66 -8.81 12.40
C GLN A 449 15.14 -8.74 12.74
N TYR A 450 15.89 -9.76 12.31
CA TYR A 450 17.34 -9.71 12.34
C TYR A 450 17.92 -9.07 11.08
N LEU A 451 18.96 -8.26 11.27
CA LEU A 451 19.77 -7.67 10.23
C LEU A 451 21.17 -8.29 10.29
N TYR A 452 21.66 -8.83 9.18
CA TYR A 452 22.92 -9.55 9.11
C TYR A 452 23.93 -8.79 8.25
N ALA A 453 24.95 -8.21 8.87
CA ALA A 453 26.06 -7.61 8.14
C ALA A 453 27.08 -8.69 7.75
N VAL A 454 27.31 -8.83 6.45
CA VAL A 454 28.37 -9.66 5.86
C VAL A 454 29.53 -8.75 5.52
N VAL A 455 30.74 -9.12 5.93
CA VAL A 455 31.95 -8.31 5.73
C VAL A 455 32.89 -8.97 4.71
N PRO A 456 33.64 -8.17 3.93
CA PRO A 456 34.59 -8.70 2.97
C PRO A 456 35.80 -9.34 3.64
N SER A 457 36.52 -10.18 2.89
CA SER A 457 37.76 -10.78 3.34
C SER A 457 38.76 -9.74 3.86
N GLY A 458 39.37 -10.01 5.02
CA GLY A 458 40.28 -9.09 5.70
C GLY A 458 39.61 -8.18 6.75
N TYR A 459 38.29 -8.23 6.88
CA TYR A 459 37.53 -7.61 7.97
C TYR A 459 36.91 -8.68 8.86
N SER A 460 36.62 -8.30 10.11
CA SER A 460 35.93 -9.09 11.11
C SER A 460 34.50 -8.55 11.30
N PRO A 461 33.49 -9.39 11.54
CA PRO A 461 32.09 -8.95 11.68
C PRO A 461 31.87 -7.92 12.81
N ASP A 462 32.62 -8.02 13.90
CA ASP A 462 32.59 -7.08 15.03
C ASP A 462 33.07 -5.66 14.68
N GLN A 463 33.61 -5.45 13.47
CA GLN A 463 33.95 -4.13 12.95
C GLN A 463 32.77 -3.37 12.35
N VAL A 464 31.56 -3.96 12.33
CA VAL A 464 30.36 -3.29 11.84
C VAL A 464 29.65 -2.58 12.98
N SER A 465 29.37 -1.28 12.80
CA SER A 465 28.44 -0.54 13.64
C SER A 465 27.13 -0.29 12.91
N LEU A 466 26.01 -0.51 13.58
CA LEU A 466 24.67 -0.29 13.04
C LEU A 466 23.92 0.73 13.91
N ARG A 467 23.18 1.63 13.27
CA ARG A 467 22.24 2.56 13.93
C ARG A 467 20.98 2.77 13.10
N LEU A 468 19.94 3.25 13.75
CA LEU A 468 18.68 3.68 13.15
C LEU A 468 18.56 5.20 13.30
N GLU A 469 18.26 5.88 12.20
CA GLU A 469 17.95 7.31 12.18
C GLU A 469 16.52 7.53 11.66
N SER A 470 15.86 8.59 12.10
CA SER A 470 14.71 9.14 11.37
C SER A 470 15.19 9.80 10.07
N SER A 471 14.32 10.00 9.07
CA SER A 471 14.66 10.78 7.86
C SER A 471 15.20 12.20 8.13
N LYS A 472 14.92 12.77 9.31
CA LYS A 472 15.47 14.06 9.78
C LYS A 472 16.89 13.97 10.37
N GLY A 473 17.54 12.81 10.30
CA GLY A 473 18.91 12.58 10.80
C GLY A 473 19.03 12.43 12.32
N ILE A 474 17.91 12.28 13.05
CA ILE A 474 17.92 12.03 14.50
C ILE A 474 18.21 10.55 14.73
N ILE A 475 19.28 10.26 15.49
CA ILE A 475 19.60 8.88 15.91
C ILE A 475 18.57 8.41 16.92
N LEU A 476 17.84 7.36 16.56
CA LEU A 476 16.80 6.75 17.40
C LEU A 476 17.34 5.56 18.19
N GLN A 477 18.25 4.79 17.58
CA GLN A 477 18.82 3.59 18.20
C GLN A 477 20.24 3.34 17.71
N GLN A 478 21.12 2.95 18.64
CA GLN A 478 22.41 2.32 18.33
C GLN A 478 22.29 0.84 18.66
N PHE A 479 22.56 -0.04 17.69
CA PHE A 479 22.38 -1.47 17.90
C PHE A 479 23.64 -2.10 18.53
N THR A 480 23.41 -3.12 19.37
CA THR A 480 24.46 -4.03 19.83
C THR A 480 24.41 -5.27 18.97
N GLY A 481 25.50 -5.59 18.28
CA GLY A 481 25.56 -6.77 17.42
C GLY A 481 26.15 -7.99 18.12
N VAL A 482 25.82 -9.18 17.61
CA VAL A 482 26.37 -10.47 18.01
C VAL A 482 26.99 -11.14 16.80
N THR A 483 28.21 -11.66 16.92
CA THR A 483 28.85 -12.41 15.84
C THR A 483 28.32 -13.84 15.79
N GLU A 484 27.81 -14.26 14.64
CA GLU A 484 27.22 -15.58 14.41
C GLU A 484 27.48 -16.01 12.97
N ASP A 485 28.03 -17.21 12.78
CA ASP A 485 28.36 -17.79 11.47
C ASP A 485 29.15 -16.86 10.54
N GLY A 486 30.07 -16.08 11.11
CA GLY A 486 30.90 -15.13 10.36
C GLY A 486 30.15 -13.88 9.87
N LYS A 487 28.93 -13.65 10.36
CA LYS A 487 28.13 -12.44 10.14
C LYS A 487 27.98 -11.67 11.46
N GLN A 488 27.68 -10.38 11.39
CA GLN A 488 27.28 -9.59 12.56
C GLN A 488 25.76 -9.42 12.54
N ARG A 489 25.09 -10.00 13.53
CA ARG A 489 23.63 -9.98 13.66
C ARG A 489 23.18 -8.86 14.59
N PHE A 490 22.16 -8.11 14.18
CA PHE A 490 21.50 -7.07 14.96
C PHE A 490 19.99 -7.31 14.99
N LEU A 491 19.31 -6.92 16.07
CA LEU A 491 17.85 -7.02 16.18
C LEU A 491 17.22 -5.64 16.00
N LEU A 492 16.34 -5.51 14.99
CA LEU A 492 15.46 -4.36 14.80
C LEU A 492 14.06 -4.71 15.33
N GLU A 493 13.55 -3.92 16.27
CA GLU A 493 12.21 -4.11 16.83
C GLU A 493 11.23 -3.12 16.17
N ASN A 494 10.79 -3.44 14.95
CA ASN A 494 9.91 -2.61 14.13
C ASN A 494 8.63 -2.15 14.86
N ALA A 495 8.05 -3.00 15.71
CA ALA A 495 6.85 -2.69 16.49
C ALA A 495 7.07 -1.59 17.54
N LYS A 496 8.31 -1.23 17.88
CA LYS A 496 8.61 -0.11 18.79
C LYS A 496 8.71 1.24 18.09
N LEU A 497 8.67 1.24 16.76
CA LEU A 497 8.75 2.45 15.97
C LEU A 497 7.37 3.08 15.78
N SER A 498 7.31 4.39 15.84
CA SER A 498 6.13 5.16 15.42
C SER A 498 5.97 5.14 13.90
N ALA A 499 4.87 5.69 13.39
CA ALA A 499 4.77 6.05 11.99
C ALA A 499 5.88 7.07 11.64
N GLY A 500 6.52 6.91 10.49
CA GLY A 500 7.58 7.78 10.00
C GLY A 500 8.49 7.11 8.99
N ASP A 501 9.49 7.89 8.56
CA ASP A 501 10.53 7.43 7.64
C ASP A 501 11.84 7.23 8.38
N TYR A 502 12.52 6.14 8.04
CA TYR A 502 13.67 5.65 8.77
C TYR A 502 14.81 5.29 7.83
N VAL A 503 16.03 5.38 8.36
CA VAL A 503 17.25 4.94 7.69
C VAL A 503 18.04 4.05 8.63
N VAL A 504 18.25 2.80 8.24
CA VAL A 504 19.23 1.91 8.88
C VAL A 504 20.58 2.17 8.25
N ILE A 505 21.57 2.50 9.07
CA ILE A 505 22.92 2.81 8.60
C ILE A 505 23.92 1.80 9.18
N ALA A 506 24.48 0.98 8.29
CA ALA A 506 25.56 0.05 8.61
C ALA A 506 26.90 0.62 8.15
N GLU A 507 27.87 0.72 9.05
CA GLU A 507 29.20 1.23 8.76
C GLU A 507 30.24 0.15 9.05
N LEU A 508 31.03 -0.21 8.03
CA LEU A 508 32.20 -1.04 8.20
C LEU A 508 33.36 -0.16 8.66
N LYS A 509 33.97 -0.49 9.80
CA LYS A 509 35.05 0.29 10.40
C LYS A 509 36.42 -0.36 10.23
N ASN A 510 37.46 0.45 10.07
CA ASN A 510 38.85 0.04 10.26
C ASN A 510 39.46 0.89 11.39
N GLY A 511 39.36 0.42 12.62
CA GLY A 511 39.62 1.25 13.79
C GLY A 511 38.52 2.32 13.95
N GLN A 512 38.89 3.60 13.84
CA GLN A 512 37.93 4.72 13.93
C GLN A 512 37.43 5.20 12.55
N GLU A 513 38.08 4.76 11.47
CA GLU A 513 37.73 5.16 10.10
C GLU A 513 36.55 4.34 9.58
N THR A 514 35.54 5.00 9.03
CA THR A 514 34.49 4.34 8.22
C THR A 514 35.06 4.07 6.83
N VAL A 515 35.17 2.79 6.45
CA VAL A 515 35.66 2.40 5.11
C VAL A 515 34.54 2.14 4.11
N SER A 516 33.31 1.91 4.59
CA SER A 516 32.14 1.76 3.74
C SER A 516 30.86 1.95 4.56
N THR A 517 29.82 2.45 3.92
CA THR A 517 28.50 2.69 4.52
C THR A 517 27.43 2.08 3.63
N ILE A 518 26.46 1.39 4.24
CA ILE A 518 25.20 0.97 3.61
C ILE A 518 24.07 1.73 4.31
N ARG A 519 23.12 2.23 3.52
CA ARG A 519 21.95 2.97 3.99
C ARG A 519 20.71 2.31 3.42
N GLU A 520 19.86 1.79 4.30
CA GLU A 520 18.59 1.16 3.93
C GLU A 520 17.45 2.05 4.41
N LYS A 521 16.68 2.60 3.47
CA LYS A 521 15.53 3.45 3.76
C LYS A 521 14.26 2.62 3.82
N PHE A 522 13.37 2.97 4.73
CA PHE A 522 12.01 2.44 4.74
C PHE A 522 11.04 3.41 5.40
N SER A 523 9.78 3.31 4.99
CA SER A 523 8.67 4.09 5.55
C SER A 523 7.71 3.17 6.29
N LYS A 524 7.09 3.70 7.34
CA LYS A 524 6.08 3.03 8.14
C LYS A 524 4.92 4.00 8.37
N SER A 525 3.74 3.69 7.82
CA SER A 525 2.57 4.57 7.87
C SER A 525 1.66 4.32 9.08
N TYR A 526 2.08 3.46 10.02
CA TYR A 526 1.33 3.10 11.22
C TYR A 526 2.23 3.15 12.46
N ASP A 527 1.65 3.36 13.64
CA ASP A 527 2.35 3.23 14.92
C ASP A 527 2.38 1.77 15.39
N GLY A 528 3.40 1.38 16.14
CA GLY A 528 3.38 0.08 16.83
C GLY A 528 3.52 -1.13 15.89
N ALA A 529 2.89 -2.24 16.26
CA ALA A 529 2.83 -3.45 15.43
C ALA A 529 1.75 -3.34 14.33
N PRO A 530 1.94 -3.99 13.17
CA PRO A 530 0.87 -4.15 12.17
C PRO A 530 -0.23 -5.10 12.67
N GLU A 531 -1.37 -5.17 11.96
CA GLU A 531 -2.46 -6.11 12.28
C GLU A 531 -2.01 -7.57 12.10
N VAL A 532 -1.24 -7.83 11.06
CA VAL A 532 -0.52 -9.09 10.87
C VAL A 532 0.95 -8.79 10.66
N GLY A 533 1.75 -9.12 11.68
CA GLY A 533 3.18 -8.94 11.67
C GLY A 533 3.95 -10.23 11.46
N ILE A 534 5.24 -10.08 11.16
CA ILE A 534 6.21 -11.16 11.17
C ILE A 534 7.33 -10.78 12.15
N ASN A 535 7.70 -11.70 13.04
CA ASN A 535 8.74 -11.46 14.04
C ASN A 535 10.14 -11.90 13.57
N GLU A 536 11.11 -11.78 14.48
CA GLU A 536 12.51 -12.10 14.23
C GLU A 536 12.80 -13.59 14.02
N ASN A 537 11.82 -14.48 14.33
CA ASN A 537 11.89 -15.91 14.09
C ASN A 537 11.09 -16.33 12.83
N ASN A 538 10.69 -15.35 12.02
CA ASN A 538 9.83 -15.50 10.85
C ASN A 538 8.49 -16.16 11.18
N ALA A 539 7.94 -15.87 12.36
CA ALA A 539 6.61 -16.30 12.75
C ALA A 539 5.58 -15.22 12.47
N PHE A 540 4.40 -15.59 11.99
CA PHE A 540 3.27 -14.68 11.91
C PHE A 540 2.77 -14.33 13.32
N ILE A 541 2.44 -13.06 13.53
CA ILE A 541 1.93 -12.51 14.77
C ILE A 541 0.68 -11.68 14.47
N LEU A 542 -0.44 -12.01 15.09
CA LEU A 542 -1.65 -11.20 15.01
C LEU A 542 -1.63 -10.12 16.08
N LYS A 543 -1.96 -8.89 15.68
CA LYS A 543 -2.11 -7.70 16.53
C LYS A 543 -0.90 -7.46 17.45
N GLY A 544 0.28 -7.82 16.98
CA GLY A 544 1.54 -7.69 17.71
C GLY A 544 1.76 -8.66 18.88
N GLU A 545 0.82 -9.58 19.17
CA GLU A 545 0.83 -10.38 20.40
C GLU A 545 0.69 -11.90 20.18
N GLU A 546 -0.19 -12.33 19.27
CA GLU A 546 -0.56 -13.74 19.14
C GLU A 546 0.24 -14.43 18.03
N LEU A 547 1.11 -15.38 18.40
CA LEU A 547 1.76 -16.26 17.42
C LEU A 547 0.71 -17.09 16.67
N PHE A 548 0.80 -17.08 15.34
CA PHE A 548 -0.18 -17.73 14.48
C PHE A 548 0.53 -18.63 13.47
N PHE A 549 0.18 -19.92 13.45
CA PHE A 549 0.65 -20.87 12.44
C PHE A 549 -0.47 -21.07 11.41
N PRO A 550 -0.36 -20.55 10.17
CA PRO A 550 -1.42 -20.68 9.17
C PRO A 550 -1.53 -22.12 8.65
N ILE A 551 -2.75 -22.65 8.67
CA ILE A 551 -3.11 -23.99 8.24
C ILE A 551 -4.45 -23.97 7.52
N GLY A 552 -4.49 -24.46 6.28
CA GLY A 552 -5.76 -24.78 5.66
C GLY A 552 -5.75 -24.95 4.14
N PRO A 553 -6.93 -25.15 3.55
CA PRO A 553 -7.08 -25.53 2.15
C PRO A 553 -6.87 -24.40 1.15
N PHE A 554 -6.34 -24.78 -0.02
CA PHE A 554 -6.34 -24.01 -1.26
C PHE A 554 -7.75 -24.02 -1.88
N MET A 555 -8.30 -22.84 -2.19
CA MET A 555 -9.54 -22.68 -2.96
C MET A 555 -10.82 -23.31 -2.36
N LEU A 556 -10.91 -23.37 -1.02
CA LEU A 556 -12.06 -23.99 -0.36
C LEU A 556 -13.41 -23.30 -0.68
N ASN A 557 -14.39 -24.09 -1.09
CA ASN A 557 -15.76 -23.61 -1.21
C ASN A 557 -16.38 -23.26 0.14
N LYS A 558 -17.07 -22.12 0.22
CA LYS A 558 -17.76 -21.66 1.44
C LYS A 558 -18.71 -22.73 2.02
N ASP A 559 -19.44 -23.43 1.17
CA ASP A 559 -20.38 -24.49 1.57
C ASP A 559 -19.70 -25.71 2.20
N LEU A 560 -18.39 -25.89 1.99
CA LEU A 560 -17.60 -26.96 2.58
C LEU A 560 -16.98 -26.57 3.92
N LEU A 561 -17.04 -25.30 4.33
CA LEU A 561 -16.46 -24.87 5.60
C LEU A 561 -16.94 -25.68 6.81
N PRO A 562 -18.23 -26.07 6.95
CA PRO A 562 -18.65 -26.90 8.09
C PRO A 562 -17.89 -28.22 8.23
N LEU A 563 -17.47 -28.82 7.10
CA LEU A 563 -16.67 -30.05 7.08
C LEU A 563 -15.19 -29.76 7.42
N TRP A 564 -14.66 -28.65 6.93
CA TRP A 564 -13.24 -28.31 7.02
C TRP A 564 -12.86 -27.49 8.26
N LYS A 565 -13.81 -26.85 8.93
CA LYS A 565 -13.55 -26.01 10.11
C LYS A 565 -12.73 -26.70 11.22
N PRO A 566 -12.87 -28.01 11.49
CA PRO A 566 -12.01 -28.71 12.46
C PRO A 566 -10.54 -28.82 12.03
N THR A 567 -10.24 -28.69 10.73
CA THR A 567 -8.91 -28.96 10.15
C THR A 567 -8.13 -27.70 9.77
N LEU A 568 -8.73 -26.51 9.85
CA LEU A 568 -8.12 -25.26 9.39
C LEU A 568 -8.23 -24.12 10.41
N ASN A 569 -7.40 -23.11 10.21
CA ASN A 569 -7.53 -21.76 10.79
C ASN A 569 -7.34 -20.65 9.72
N THR A 570 -6.92 -21.04 8.50
CA THR A 570 -6.70 -20.13 7.37
C THR A 570 -7.37 -20.69 6.11
N LEU A 571 -7.89 -19.82 5.25
CA LEU A 571 -8.28 -20.10 3.88
C LEU A 571 -7.18 -19.56 2.96
N HIS A 572 -6.73 -20.33 1.99
CA HIS A 572 -5.79 -19.85 0.98
C HIS A 572 -6.50 -19.77 -0.37
N THR A 573 -6.39 -18.63 -1.04
CA THR A 573 -7.12 -18.32 -2.29
C THR A 573 -8.63 -18.27 -2.08
N TYR A 574 -9.36 -17.39 -2.80
CA TYR A 574 -10.82 -17.45 -2.71
C TYR A 574 -11.37 -18.74 -3.30
N GLY A 575 -12.48 -19.21 -2.75
CA GLY A 575 -13.20 -20.40 -3.21
C GLY A 575 -13.85 -20.21 -4.58
N TRP A 576 -14.82 -21.06 -4.92
CA TRP A 576 -15.42 -20.98 -6.25
C TRP A 576 -16.48 -19.89 -6.32
N TYR A 577 -16.21 -18.89 -7.14
CA TYR A 577 -17.14 -17.84 -7.51
C TYR A 577 -17.44 -17.90 -9.01
N SER A 578 -18.67 -17.56 -9.40
CA SER A 578 -19.03 -17.44 -10.82
C SER A 578 -18.39 -16.22 -11.49
N VAL A 579 -18.09 -15.19 -10.70
CA VAL A 579 -17.34 -13.99 -11.11
C VAL A 579 -16.24 -13.78 -10.09
N LYS A 580 -15.01 -13.65 -10.57
CA LYS A 580 -13.80 -13.55 -9.77
C LYS A 580 -13.29 -12.11 -9.83
N ASP A 581 -13.83 -11.25 -8.97
CA ASP A 581 -13.53 -9.83 -8.88
C ASP A 581 -13.24 -9.38 -7.43
N ASP A 582 -12.97 -8.09 -7.22
CA ASP A 582 -12.67 -7.51 -5.91
C ASP A 582 -13.85 -7.64 -4.91
N ALA A 583 -15.09 -7.62 -5.41
CA ALA A 583 -16.27 -7.85 -4.59
C ALA A 583 -16.37 -9.30 -4.10
N ALA A 584 -16.11 -10.27 -4.97
CA ALA A 584 -16.04 -11.69 -4.61
C ALA A 584 -14.95 -11.96 -3.57
N TRP A 585 -13.77 -11.34 -3.75
CA TRP A 585 -12.70 -11.44 -2.77
C TRP A 585 -13.07 -10.85 -1.42
N ASN A 586 -13.63 -9.64 -1.37
CA ASN A 586 -14.07 -9.03 -0.13
C ASN A 586 -15.13 -9.87 0.60
N ASP A 587 -16.11 -10.40 -0.13
CA ASP A 587 -17.10 -11.34 0.41
C ASP A 587 -16.44 -12.61 0.98
N TYR A 588 -15.36 -13.11 0.37
CA TYR A 588 -14.59 -14.25 0.89
C TYR A 588 -13.81 -13.89 2.16
N ALA A 589 -13.16 -12.72 2.20
CA ALA A 589 -12.46 -12.22 3.37
C ALA A 589 -13.40 -11.98 4.56
N GLN A 590 -14.57 -11.37 4.34
CA GLN A 590 -15.60 -11.19 5.36
C GLN A 590 -16.17 -12.53 5.86
N PHE A 591 -16.30 -13.50 4.95
CA PHE A 591 -16.70 -14.85 5.34
C PHE A 591 -15.67 -15.52 6.26
N ALA A 592 -14.38 -15.31 6.02
CA ALA A 592 -13.33 -15.78 6.90
C ALA A 592 -13.46 -15.16 8.31
N ASP A 593 -13.58 -13.83 8.37
CA ASP A 593 -13.78 -13.07 9.61
C ASP A 593 -14.97 -13.59 10.43
N LEU A 594 -16.15 -13.68 9.80
CA LEU A 594 -17.39 -14.16 10.43
C LEU A 594 -17.28 -15.58 11.00
N ASN A 595 -16.29 -16.36 10.57
CA ASN A 595 -16.06 -17.72 11.02
C ASN A 595 -14.89 -17.88 11.99
N GLY A 596 -14.20 -16.79 12.34
CA GLY A 596 -13.03 -16.80 13.21
C GLY A 596 -11.82 -17.47 12.56
N ILE A 597 -11.68 -17.32 11.25
CA ILE A 597 -10.56 -17.84 10.46
C ILE A 597 -9.96 -16.71 9.64
N LYS A 598 -8.73 -16.88 9.18
CA LYS A 598 -8.06 -15.88 8.34
C LYS A 598 -8.05 -16.27 6.86
N ALA A 599 -7.73 -15.34 5.97
CA ALA A 599 -7.65 -15.55 4.52
C ALA A 599 -6.34 -14.99 3.95
N ILE A 600 -5.72 -15.76 3.05
CA ILE A 600 -4.65 -15.32 2.16
C ILE A 600 -5.16 -15.40 0.73
N GLY A 601 -4.90 -14.41 -0.11
CA GLY A 601 -5.33 -14.45 -1.51
C GLY A 601 -5.26 -13.09 -2.18
N PRO A 602 -5.92 -12.91 -3.33
CA PRO A 602 -6.84 -13.83 -4.01
C PRO A 602 -6.24 -14.92 -4.92
N THR A 603 -4.92 -14.91 -5.19
CA THR A 603 -4.21 -15.68 -6.23
C THR A 603 -4.94 -15.69 -7.59
N GLY A 604 -5.19 -14.49 -8.09
CA GLY A 604 -5.90 -14.25 -9.34
C GLY A 604 -6.68 -12.95 -9.29
N TRP A 605 -6.20 -11.95 -10.02
CA TRP A 605 -6.73 -10.58 -10.01
C TRP A 605 -6.91 -9.98 -11.41
N SER A 606 -6.54 -10.72 -12.45
CA SER A 606 -6.53 -10.27 -13.83
C SER A 606 -6.87 -11.43 -14.77
N GLU A 607 -7.63 -11.15 -15.83
CA GLU A 607 -7.97 -12.12 -16.88
C GLU A 607 -6.86 -12.29 -17.95
N ASN A 608 -5.80 -11.46 -17.89
CA ASN A 608 -4.76 -11.33 -18.93
C ASN A 608 -3.40 -11.89 -18.50
N LYS A 609 -2.41 -11.84 -19.41
CA LYS A 609 -0.98 -12.13 -19.11
C LYS A 609 -0.53 -11.32 -17.89
N LEU A 610 -0.36 -11.98 -16.75
CA LEU A 610 -0.24 -11.33 -15.45
C LEU A 610 0.92 -10.31 -15.39
N ARG A 611 2.12 -10.64 -15.89
CA ARG A 611 3.25 -9.68 -15.93
C ARG A 611 3.03 -8.38 -16.71
N ASN A 612 2.04 -8.33 -17.58
CA ASN A 612 1.69 -7.15 -18.38
C ASN A 612 0.35 -6.52 -17.93
N SER A 613 -0.25 -7.03 -16.86
CA SER A 613 -1.53 -6.56 -16.36
C SER A 613 -1.37 -5.27 -15.57
N ASN A 614 -2.37 -4.40 -15.61
CA ASN A 614 -2.32 -3.11 -14.91
C ASN A 614 -2.38 -3.32 -13.39
N PRO A 615 -1.36 -2.96 -12.61
CA PRO A 615 -1.41 -3.13 -11.17
C PRO A 615 -2.58 -2.39 -10.50
N ALA A 616 -3.16 -1.36 -11.13
CA ALA A 616 -4.36 -0.70 -10.60
C ALA A 616 -5.56 -1.66 -10.44
N GLN A 617 -5.63 -2.75 -11.21
CA GLN A 617 -6.68 -3.77 -11.01
C GLN A 617 -6.42 -4.59 -9.74
N LEU A 618 -5.16 -4.93 -9.47
CA LEU A 618 -4.74 -5.61 -8.25
C LEU A 618 -5.11 -4.76 -7.03
N LEU A 619 -4.84 -3.46 -7.06
CA LEU A 619 -5.12 -2.55 -5.94
C LEU A 619 -6.60 -2.42 -5.58
N LYS A 620 -7.53 -2.72 -6.50
CA LYS A 620 -8.96 -2.78 -6.18
C LYS A 620 -9.30 -3.87 -5.17
N TYR A 621 -8.65 -5.04 -5.28
CA TYR A 621 -8.81 -6.12 -4.30
C TYR A 621 -8.30 -5.71 -2.93
N VAL A 622 -7.18 -4.97 -2.89
CA VAL A 622 -6.61 -4.45 -1.65
C VAL A 622 -7.56 -3.45 -1.00
N GLU A 623 -8.00 -2.43 -1.73
CA GLU A 623 -8.94 -1.43 -1.21
C GLU A 623 -10.24 -2.06 -0.71
N ALA A 624 -10.76 -3.06 -1.41
CA ALA A 624 -12.02 -3.68 -1.07
C ALA A 624 -11.99 -4.42 0.28
N SER A 625 -10.83 -4.94 0.73
CA SER A 625 -10.78 -5.82 1.91
C SER A 625 -9.65 -5.57 2.91
N LYS A 626 -8.73 -4.61 2.71
CA LYS A 626 -7.63 -4.31 3.64
C LYS A 626 -8.06 -4.00 5.07
N GLY A 627 -9.28 -3.49 5.25
CA GLY A 627 -9.86 -3.21 6.58
C GLY A 627 -10.54 -4.42 7.25
N SER A 628 -10.54 -5.60 6.63
CA SER A 628 -11.20 -6.79 7.19
C SER A 628 -10.30 -7.52 8.18
N ASP A 629 -10.83 -7.79 9.38
CA ASP A 629 -10.19 -8.67 10.37
C ASP A 629 -9.98 -10.11 9.84
N GLY A 630 -10.63 -10.49 8.74
CA GLY A 630 -10.48 -11.79 8.10
C GLY A 630 -9.20 -11.94 7.27
N ILE A 631 -8.47 -10.86 6.97
CA ILE A 631 -7.24 -10.95 6.18
C ILE A 631 -6.06 -11.42 7.04
N LEU A 632 -5.26 -12.34 6.50
CA LEU A 632 -3.93 -12.69 7.00
C LEU A 632 -2.83 -12.04 6.17
N GLY A 633 -3.02 -12.00 4.85
CA GLY A 633 -2.01 -11.52 3.92
C GLY A 633 -2.49 -11.62 2.48
N TRP A 634 -1.69 -11.09 1.57
CA TRP A 634 -1.99 -11.04 0.15
C TRP A 634 -1.22 -12.12 -0.61
N CYS A 635 -1.79 -12.68 -1.66
CA CYS A 635 -1.10 -13.56 -2.60
C CYS A 635 -1.70 -13.34 -3.98
N TRP A 636 -0.88 -13.07 -5.00
CA TRP A 636 -1.38 -12.49 -6.24
C TRP A 636 -1.43 -13.46 -7.40
N ASP A 637 -0.53 -14.44 -7.42
CA ASP A 637 -0.49 -15.43 -8.47
C ASP A 637 -0.19 -16.80 -7.90
N ASP A 638 -0.71 -17.80 -8.59
CA ASP A 638 -0.44 -19.21 -8.34
C ASP A 638 0.73 -19.64 -9.23
N GLU A 639 1.81 -20.09 -8.62
CA GLU A 639 3.02 -20.55 -9.29
C GLU A 639 3.58 -19.57 -10.35
N PRO A 640 3.85 -18.29 -10.00
CA PRO A 640 4.27 -17.29 -10.99
C PRO A 640 5.60 -17.63 -11.67
N ASN A 641 6.39 -18.54 -11.09
CA ASN A 641 7.63 -19.07 -11.65
C ASN A 641 7.44 -20.28 -12.60
N LEU A 642 6.21 -20.77 -12.80
CA LEU A 642 5.86 -21.85 -13.72
C LEU A 642 5.78 -21.38 -15.19
N GLY A 643 5.73 -22.32 -16.13
CA GLY A 643 5.58 -22.04 -17.57
C GLY A 643 6.89 -21.76 -18.30
N GLY A 644 8.01 -21.88 -17.59
CA GLY A 644 9.35 -21.58 -18.09
C GLY A 644 9.53 -20.10 -18.41
N ARG A 645 10.69 -19.76 -18.96
CA ARG A 645 11.11 -18.36 -19.22
C ARG A 645 10.11 -17.47 -19.95
N TYR A 646 9.21 -18.01 -20.77
CA TYR A 646 8.24 -17.20 -21.54
C TYR A 646 6.87 -17.11 -20.87
N GLY A 647 6.53 -18.07 -20.02
CA GLY A 647 5.25 -18.14 -19.32
C GLY A 647 5.29 -17.53 -17.92
N CYS A 648 6.45 -17.51 -17.27
CA CYS A 648 6.57 -17.02 -15.91
C CYS A 648 6.45 -15.48 -15.80
N ASN A 649 6.10 -15.03 -14.60
CA ASN A 649 6.07 -13.63 -14.18
C ASN A 649 7.41 -13.29 -13.51
N PRO A 650 8.26 -12.43 -14.12
CA PRO A 650 9.60 -12.17 -13.61
C PRO A 650 9.61 -11.69 -12.14
N ALA A 651 10.64 -12.08 -11.38
CA ALA A 651 10.77 -11.74 -9.97
C ALA A 651 10.65 -10.23 -9.67
N SER A 652 11.22 -9.37 -10.52
CA SER A 652 11.11 -7.91 -10.38
C SER A 652 9.69 -7.36 -10.60
N VAL A 653 8.86 -8.07 -11.38
CA VAL A 653 7.45 -7.72 -11.58
C VAL A 653 6.63 -8.10 -10.36
N ILE A 654 6.89 -9.28 -9.79
CA ILE A 654 6.25 -9.73 -8.55
C ILE A 654 6.62 -8.78 -7.39
N ALA A 655 7.89 -8.40 -7.28
CA ALA A 655 8.34 -7.41 -6.30
C ALA A 655 7.61 -6.08 -6.47
N ALA A 656 7.31 -5.66 -7.70
CA ALA A 656 6.56 -4.43 -7.97
C ALA A 656 5.11 -4.52 -7.50
N TRP A 657 4.47 -5.69 -7.63
CA TRP A 657 3.14 -5.92 -7.06
C TRP A 657 3.17 -5.83 -5.53
N THR A 658 4.14 -6.51 -4.90
CA THR A 658 4.34 -6.44 -3.44
C THR A 658 4.58 -5.01 -2.98
N TYR A 659 5.43 -4.24 -3.67
CA TYR A 659 5.70 -2.84 -3.34
C TYR A 659 4.42 -2.01 -3.26
N LEU A 660 3.57 -2.06 -4.29
CA LEU A 660 2.33 -1.28 -4.33
C LEU A 660 1.33 -1.70 -3.25
N VAL A 661 1.23 -3.00 -2.99
CA VAL A 661 0.35 -3.55 -1.94
C VAL A 661 0.80 -3.05 -0.58
N ASN A 662 2.11 -3.10 -0.31
CA ASN A 662 2.68 -2.66 0.95
C ASN A 662 2.50 -1.15 1.20
N GLN A 663 2.45 -0.33 0.14
CA GLN A 663 2.08 1.08 0.27
C GLN A 663 0.61 1.27 0.62
N LEU A 664 -0.27 0.41 0.10
CA LEU A 664 -1.72 0.58 0.20
C LEU A 664 -2.35 -0.07 1.43
N ASP A 665 -1.81 -1.22 1.84
CA ASP A 665 -2.14 -1.98 3.03
C ASP A 665 -0.85 -2.33 3.79
N PRO A 666 -0.38 -1.40 4.64
CA PRO A 666 0.87 -1.56 5.37
C PRO A 666 0.74 -2.54 6.57
N HIS A 667 -0.46 -3.06 6.83
CA HIS A 667 -0.80 -3.86 8.00
C HIS A 667 -0.79 -5.37 7.76
N HIS A 668 -0.73 -5.82 6.50
CA HIS A 668 -0.80 -7.24 6.13
C HIS A 668 0.32 -7.61 5.16
N PRO A 669 1.08 -8.69 5.41
CA PRO A 669 2.18 -9.09 4.54
C PRO A 669 1.69 -9.53 3.15
N SER A 670 2.48 -9.24 2.12
CA SER A 670 2.30 -9.78 0.77
C SER A 670 3.12 -11.07 0.59
N GLY A 671 2.55 -12.06 -0.09
CA GLY A 671 3.12 -13.38 -0.28
C GLY A 671 2.99 -13.90 -1.70
N GLN A 672 3.67 -15.00 -1.99
CA GLN A 672 3.56 -15.73 -3.27
C GLN A 672 3.60 -17.23 -3.07
N GLN A 673 2.92 -17.97 -3.95
CA GLN A 673 2.94 -19.42 -4.02
C GLN A 673 3.75 -19.86 -5.23
N TYR A 674 4.92 -20.46 -5.04
CA TYR A 674 5.83 -20.88 -6.10
C TYR A 674 5.63 -22.34 -6.50
N TYR A 675 5.89 -22.62 -7.78
CA TYR A 675 6.20 -23.98 -8.26
C TYR A 675 7.49 -24.45 -7.60
N GLY A 676 7.41 -25.44 -6.70
CA GLY A 676 8.50 -25.79 -5.79
C GLY A 676 9.59 -26.69 -6.39
N TYR A 677 9.35 -27.36 -7.51
CA TYR A 677 10.25 -28.40 -8.01
C TYR A 677 11.66 -27.89 -8.35
N ASN A 678 11.83 -26.59 -8.63
CA ASN A 678 13.14 -25.97 -8.85
C ASN A 678 14.08 -26.08 -7.63
N TYR A 679 13.53 -26.33 -6.43
CA TYR A 679 14.29 -26.49 -5.19
C TYR A 679 14.70 -27.94 -4.89
N LEU A 680 14.35 -28.89 -5.77
CA LEU A 680 14.88 -30.25 -5.70
C LEU A 680 16.32 -30.32 -6.20
N SER A 681 17.13 -31.20 -5.61
CA SER A 681 18.55 -31.36 -5.95
C SER A 681 18.82 -31.64 -7.44
N HIS A 682 17.84 -32.19 -8.16
CA HIS A 682 17.86 -32.34 -9.62
C HIS A 682 18.24 -31.03 -10.36
N TYR A 683 17.76 -29.89 -9.87
CA TYR A 683 17.97 -28.58 -10.51
C TYR A 683 19.13 -27.78 -9.91
N ASN A 684 19.88 -28.36 -8.96
CA ASN A 684 21.01 -27.71 -8.28
C ASN A 684 20.66 -26.30 -7.72
N PRO A 685 19.64 -26.19 -6.85
CA PRO A 685 19.12 -24.89 -6.38
C PRO A 685 20.14 -24.08 -5.58
N LEU A 686 21.14 -24.74 -5.00
CA LEU A 686 22.22 -24.09 -4.23
C LEU A 686 23.26 -23.38 -5.12
N ALA A 687 23.13 -23.48 -6.45
CA ALA A 687 23.97 -22.72 -7.38
C ALA A 687 23.70 -21.21 -7.35
N GLY A 688 22.58 -20.76 -6.75
CA GLY A 688 22.23 -19.34 -6.68
C GLY A 688 21.90 -18.74 -8.06
N SER A 689 21.41 -19.54 -8.99
CA SER A 689 21.05 -19.07 -10.35
C SER A 689 19.56 -18.89 -10.58
N ASP A 690 18.73 -19.26 -9.61
CA ASP A 690 17.28 -19.07 -9.70
C ASP A 690 16.93 -17.61 -9.40
N GLY A 691 16.31 -16.93 -10.35
CA GLY A 691 15.91 -15.52 -10.20
C GLY A 691 14.83 -15.29 -9.13
N TYR A 692 14.13 -16.33 -8.69
CA TYR A 692 13.16 -16.26 -7.59
C TYR A 692 13.79 -16.56 -6.22
N SER A 693 15.07 -16.96 -6.19
CA SER A 693 15.85 -17.12 -4.97
C SER A 693 16.41 -15.77 -4.53
N TYR A 694 16.27 -15.42 -3.25
CA TYR A 694 16.96 -14.26 -2.69
C TYR A 694 18.47 -14.37 -2.94
N MET A 695 19.04 -15.56 -2.76
CA MET A 695 20.47 -15.84 -2.93
C MET A 695 20.99 -15.70 -4.38
N GLY A 696 20.11 -15.67 -5.38
CA GLY A 696 20.45 -15.52 -6.80
C GLY A 696 19.78 -14.33 -7.49
N SER A 697 19.11 -13.47 -6.73
CA SER A 697 18.25 -12.42 -7.26
C SER A 697 19.02 -11.21 -7.82
N GLU A 698 20.29 -11.02 -7.47
CA GLU A 698 21.01 -9.77 -7.75
C GLU A 698 21.07 -9.42 -9.25
N ALA A 699 21.08 -10.40 -10.15
CA ALA A 699 21.12 -10.18 -11.59
C ALA A 699 19.82 -9.54 -12.12
N LEU A 700 18.72 -9.64 -11.38
CA LEU A 700 17.40 -9.10 -11.75
C LEU A 700 17.07 -7.77 -11.06
N PHE A 701 17.83 -7.40 -10.04
CA PHE A 701 17.56 -6.26 -9.15
C PHE A 701 18.76 -5.30 -9.06
N GLY A 702 19.51 -5.12 -10.16
CA GLY A 702 20.58 -4.11 -10.21
C GLY A 702 21.83 -4.39 -9.37
N GLY A 703 22.07 -5.66 -9.04
CA GLY A 703 23.22 -6.08 -8.25
C GLY A 703 22.95 -6.15 -6.74
N LYS A 704 21.72 -5.89 -6.29
CA LYS A 704 21.27 -6.10 -4.90
C LYS A 704 20.41 -7.35 -4.80
N LYS A 705 20.61 -8.15 -3.75
CA LYS A 705 19.68 -9.25 -3.44
C LYS A 705 18.38 -8.66 -2.91
N ALA A 706 17.26 -9.14 -3.41
CA ALA A 706 15.93 -8.66 -3.01
C ALA A 706 14.93 -9.81 -2.95
N PHE A 707 13.94 -9.67 -2.07
CA PHE A 707 12.79 -10.56 -2.03
C PHE A 707 11.72 -10.08 -3.01
N THR A 708 10.87 -11.01 -3.44
CA THR A 708 9.68 -10.67 -4.24
C THR A 708 8.43 -10.45 -3.36
N ALA A 709 8.48 -10.87 -2.10
CA ALA A 709 7.36 -10.90 -1.16
C ALA A 709 7.85 -10.98 0.30
N ASP A 710 6.95 -10.72 1.26
CA ASP A 710 7.22 -10.76 2.70
C ASP A 710 7.23 -12.19 3.27
N PHE A 711 6.53 -13.12 2.62
CA PHE A 711 6.56 -14.57 2.85
C PHE A 711 6.39 -15.32 1.54
N ILE A 712 6.87 -16.57 1.46
CA ILE A 712 6.73 -17.37 0.24
C ILE A 712 6.38 -18.81 0.59
N THR A 713 5.41 -19.35 -0.11
CA THR A 713 5.07 -20.77 -0.06
C THR A 713 5.42 -21.46 -1.35
N TYR A 714 5.52 -22.78 -1.36
CA TYR A 714 5.63 -23.54 -2.60
C TYR A 714 4.85 -24.85 -2.53
N ASP A 715 4.62 -25.47 -3.67
CA ASP A 715 4.09 -26.81 -3.75
C ASP A 715 5.03 -27.82 -4.43
N ILE A 716 5.10 -29.00 -3.82
CA ILE A 716 5.67 -30.22 -4.37
C ILE A 716 4.80 -31.33 -3.80
N TYR A 717 4.27 -32.21 -4.64
CA TYR A 717 3.41 -33.31 -4.21
C TYR A 717 4.17 -34.64 -4.38
N PRO A 718 5.02 -35.03 -3.41
CA PRO A 718 5.99 -36.09 -3.59
C PRO A 718 5.37 -37.47 -3.82
N ILE A 719 4.17 -37.71 -3.29
CA ILE A 719 3.49 -39.01 -3.39
C ILE A 719 2.87 -39.22 -4.77
N GLU A 720 2.08 -38.25 -5.25
CA GLU A 720 1.43 -38.34 -6.56
C GLU A 720 2.46 -38.22 -7.70
N HIS A 721 3.38 -37.26 -7.59
CA HIS A 721 4.36 -36.99 -8.64
C HIS A 721 5.68 -37.74 -8.44
N LYS A 722 5.67 -38.90 -7.77
CA LYS A 722 6.86 -39.72 -7.56
C LYS A 722 7.61 -40.12 -8.84
N GLU A 723 6.88 -40.24 -9.95
CA GLU A 723 7.45 -40.56 -11.27
C GLU A 723 8.04 -39.32 -11.96
N HIS A 724 7.88 -38.12 -11.39
CA HIS A 724 8.50 -36.91 -11.91
C HIS A 724 10.02 -37.06 -11.90
N VAL A 725 10.70 -36.62 -12.97
CA VAL A 725 12.14 -36.86 -13.16
C VAL A 725 13.02 -36.32 -12.03
N SER A 726 12.57 -35.27 -11.33
CA SER A 726 13.27 -34.70 -10.18
C SER A 726 13.00 -35.43 -8.85
N LEU A 727 12.08 -36.41 -8.83
CA LEU A 727 11.74 -37.26 -7.70
C LEU A 727 12.10 -38.74 -7.93
N ALA A 728 12.23 -39.16 -9.19
CA ALA A 728 12.49 -40.54 -9.62
C ALA A 728 13.97 -40.98 -9.43
N TYR A 729 14.48 -40.92 -8.21
CA TYR A 729 15.84 -41.36 -7.86
C TYR A 729 15.82 -42.82 -7.42
N SER A 730 16.67 -43.66 -8.00
CA SER A 730 16.75 -45.08 -7.63
C SER A 730 17.30 -45.32 -6.22
N ASP A 731 18.12 -44.40 -5.73
CA ASP A 731 18.90 -44.52 -4.50
C ASP A 731 18.42 -43.61 -3.36
N ARG A 732 17.33 -42.87 -3.58
CA ARG A 732 16.64 -42.05 -2.58
C ARG A 732 15.15 -42.32 -2.66
N GLY A 733 14.33 -41.59 -1.93
CA GLY A 733 12.95 -41.52 -2.33
C GLY A 733 12.29 -40.22 -1.94
N VAL A 734 10.98 -40.19 -2.10
CA VAL A 734 10.29 -38.96 -2.48
C VAL A 734 10.14 -37.99 -1.30
N VAL A 735 9.90 -38.52 -0.10
CA VAL A 735 9.83 -37.70 1.12
C VAL A 735 11.21 -37.17 1.52
N ASP A 736 12.25 -37.99 1.31
CA ASP A 736 13.65 -37.62 1.54
C ASP A 736 14.12 -36.50 0.59
N LEU A 737 13.76 -36.57 -0.69
CA LEU A 737 14.01 -35.51 -1.67
C LEU A 737 13.20 -34.23 -1.37
N TRP A 738 11.95 -34.37 -0.95
CA TRP A 738 11.12 -33.24 -0.56
C TRP A 738 11.60 -32.54 0.71
N ALA A 739 12.08 -33.29 1.70
CA ALA A 739 12.74 -32.76 2.89
C ALA A 739 13.99 -31.93 2.52
N GLU A 740 14.84 -32.44 1.62
CA GLU A 740 15.96 -31.67 1.09
C GLU A 740 15.50 -30.40 0.35
N ALA A 741 14.38 -30.46 -0.39
CA ALA A 741 13.84 -29.29 -1.08
C ALA A 741 13.40 -28.19 -0.09
N MET A 742 12.82 -28.54 1.05
CA MET A 742 12.48 -27.57 2.11
C MET A 742 13.73 -26.87 2.67
N ASP A 743 14.79 -27.64 2.91
CA ASP A 743 16.06 -27.09 3.39
C ASP A 743 16.71 -26.18 2.34
N ASN A 744 16.71 -26.61 1.07
CA ASN A 744 17.18 -25.81 -0.04
C ASN A 744 16.36 -24.53 -0.20
N PHE A 745 15.04 -24.60 -0.03
CA PHE A 745 14.15 -23.45 -0.14
C PHE A 745 14.44 -22.43 0.97
N ASN A 746 14.54 -22.89 2.21
CA ASN A 746 14.94 -22.05 3.35
C ASN A 746 16.31 -21.38 3.13
N TRP A 747 17.28 -22.13 2.60
CA TRP A 747 18.60 -21.61 2.27
C TRP A 747 18.53 -20.54 1.17
N ASN A 748 17.72 -20.76 0.12
CA ASN A 748 17.53 -19.81 -0.97
C ASN A 748 16.87 -18.50 -0.50
N MET A 749 16.16 -18.53 0.63
CA MET A 749 15.60 -17.34 1.31
C MET A 749 16.50 -16.78 2.42
N ASP A 750 17.73 -17.31 2.59
CA ASP A 750 18.69 -17.02 3.67
C ASP A 750 18.07 -17.07 5.08
N GLY A 751 16.94 -17.79 5.24
CA GLY A 751 16.15 -17.83 6.48
C GLY A 751 15.62 -16.47 6.94
N LEU A 752 15.37 -15.50 6.05
CA LEU A 752 14.95 -14.12 6.42
C LEU A 752 13.43 -13.89 6.36
N ILE A 753 12.68 -14.73 5.64
CA ILE A 753 11.22 -14.62 5.53
C ILE A 753 10.55 -15.92 5.95
N PRO A 754 9.25 -15.90 6.34
CA PRO A 754 8.49 -17.11 6.55
C PRO A 754 8.38 -17.88 5.23
N THR A 755 8.68 -19.17 5.31
CA THR A 755 8.50 -20.12 4.21
C THR A 755 7.34 -21.06 4.54
N GLY A 756 6.63 -21.54 3.53
CA GLY A 756 5.56 -22.51 3.72
C GLY A 756 5.49 -23.53 2.59
N THR A 757 4.67 -24.56 2.77
CA THR A 757 4.49 -25.59 1.75
C THR A 757 3.03 -26.03 1.62
N PHE A 758 2.66 -26.49 0.43
CA PHE A 758 1.40 -27.18 0.19
C PHE A 758 1.61 -28.69 0.29
N VAL A 759 0.67 -29.36 0.95
CA VAL A 759 0.60 -30.81 1.06
C VAL A 759 -0.66 -31.28 0.36
N GLU A 760 -0.50 -32.27 -0.50
CA GLU A 760 -1.62 -32.91 -1.16
C GLU A 760 -2.41 -33.78 -0.18
N THR A 761 -3.74 -33.69 -0.23
CA THR A 761 -4.61 -34.42 0.70
C THR A 761 -5.53 -35.43 0.01
N GLN A 762 -5.44 -35.51 -1.32
CA GLN A 762 -6.39 -36.17 -2.20
C GLN A 762 -5.68 -36.97 -3.30
N ASN A 763 -6.43 -37.75 -4.07
CA ASN A 763 -5.94 -38.40 -5.29
C ASN A 763 -6.30 -37.50 -6.50
N VAL A 764 -5.29 -36.92 -7.16
CA VAL A 764 -5.45 -35.97 -8.27
C VAL A 764 -5.60 -36.72 -9.62
N ASP A 765 -4.97 -37.88 -9.76
CA ASP A 765 -4.89 -38.70 -10.97
C ASP A 765 -6.24 -39.31 -11.42
N SER A 766 -7.23 -39.37 -10.54
CA SER A 766 -8.60 -39.76 -10.92
C SER A 766 -9.24 -38.80 -11.95
N TRP A 767 -8.78 -37.55 -12.01
CA TRP A 767 -9.34 -36.49 -12.87
C TRP A 767 -8.40 -36.05 -14.00
N ASN A 768 -7.08 -36.06 -13.77
CA ASN A 768 -6.09 -35.37 -14.61
C ASN A 768 -5.19 -36.28 -15.47
N ARG A 769 -5.55 -37.56 -15.67
CA ARG A 769 -4.77 -38.57 -16.42
C ARG A 769 -4.00 -38.01 -17.63
N ASN A 770 -2.76 -37.58 -17.42
CA ASN A 770 -1.78 -37.46 -18.49
C ASN A 770 -1.35 -38.89 -18.83
N SER A 771 -1.51 -39.26 -20.09
CA SER A 771 -1.44 -40.64 -20.61
C SER A 771 -0.06 -41.31 -20.53
N ASP A 772 0.95 -40.65 -19.95
CA ASP A 772 2.35 -40.93 -20.21
C ASP A 772 3.10 -41.55 -19.01
N TYR A 773 2.44 -41.72 -17.85
CA TYR A 773 3.01 -42.39 -16.68
C TYR A 773 2.83 -43.92 -16.74
N GLU A 774 3.92 -44.66 -16.56
CA GLU A 774 4.02 -46.09 -16.90
C GLU A 774 3.40 -47.02 -15.84
N THR A 775 3.25 -46.59 -14.57
CA THR A 775 2.80 -47.45 -13.47
C THR A 775 1.74 -46.78 -12.56
N HIS A 776 0.48 -46.85 -12.99
CA HIS A 776 -0.72 -46.30 -12.34
C HIS A 776 -0.82 -46.52 -10.81
N TRP A 777 -0.32 -45.56 -10.02
CA TRP A 777 -0.62 -45.41 -8.59
C TRP A 777 -1.91 -44.57 -8.46
N ASP A 778 -3.03 -45.18 -8.06
CA ASP A 778 -4.38 -44.55 -8.08
C ASP A 778 -4.98 -44.41 -6.66
N ALA A 779 -4.14 -44.21 -5.64
CA ALA A 779 -4.59 -44.19 -4.25
C ALA A 779 -4.55 -42.80 -3.59
N GLY A 780 -3.79 -41.83 -4.14
CA GLY A 780 -3.42 -40.61 -3.43
C GLY A 780 -2.63 -40.90 -2.14
N PRO A 781 -2.43 -39.90 -1.26
CA PRO A 781 -1.76 -40.09 0.02
C PRO A 781 -2.66 -40.82 1.02
N THR A 782 -2.11 -41.82 1.72
CA THR A 782 -2.76 -42.47 2.86
C THR A 782 -2.73 -41.56 4.10
N PRO A 783 -3.52 -41.86 5.15
CA PRO A 783 -3.42 -41.14 6.43
C PRO A 783 -2.00 -41.12 7.03
N GLY A 784 -1.23 -42.20 6.83
CA GLY A 784 0.17 -42.29 7.26
C GLY A 784 1.07 -41.35 6.47
N ASP A 785 0.94 -41.35 5.13
CA ASP A 785 1.72 -40.48 4.25
C ASP A 785 1.45 -39.01 4.53
N LEU A 786 0.16 -38.67 4.75
CA LEU A 786 -0.25 -37.32 5.08
C LEU A 786 0.33 -36.87 6.43
N ARG A 787 0.26 -37.72 7.46
CA ARG A 787 0.88 -37.42 8.76
C ARG A 787 2.39 -37.19 8.64
N THR A 788 3.08 -38.04 7.88
CA THR A 788 4.52 -37.87 7.60
C THR A 788 4.78 -36.53 6.93
N GLN A 789 4.06 -36.20 5.85
CA GLN A 789 4.28 -34.95 5.12
C GLN A 789 4.11 -33.71 6.01
N LEU A 790 3.02 -33.65 6.78
CA LEU A 790 2.71 -32.52 7.67
C LEU A 790 3.79 -32.29 8.73
N TRP A 791 4.25 -33.36 9.40
CA TRP A 791 5.28 -33.24 10.44
C TRP A 791 6.69 -33.05 9.87
N THR A 792 6.99 -33.56 8.68
CA THR A 792 8.24 -33.23 7.97
C THR A 792 8.29 -31.74 7.68
N ALA A 793 7.21 -31.12 7.21
CA ALA A 793 7.19 -29.66 7.01
C ALA A 793 7.49 -28.86 8.28
N ILE A 794 6.93 -29.26 9.43
CA ILE A 794 7.24 -28.64 10.73
C ILE A 794 8.73 -28.82 11.09
N VAL A 795 9.26 -30.04 10.97
CA VAL A 795 10.65 -30.36 11.32
C VAL A 795 11.65 -29.58 10.46
N HIS A 796 11.33 -29.37 9.18
CA HIS A 796 12.11 -28.56 8.23
C HIS A 796 11.74 -27.06 8.26
N ASN A 797 11.21 -26.59 9.40
CA ASN A 797 11.05 -25.19 9.75
C ASN A 797 10.09 -24.38 8.83
N MET A 798 9.12 -25.05 8.18
CA MET A 798 8.03 -24.35 7.52
C MET A 798 7.16 -23.62 8.55
N LYS A 799 6.73 -22.40 8.20
CA LYS A 799 5.98 -21.47 9.05
C LYS A 799 4.48 -21.44 8.74
N SER A 800 4.08 -22.07 7.64
CA SER A 800 2.69 -22.31 7.25
C SER A 800 2.59 -23.59 6.43
N ILE A 801 1.44 -24.27 6.50
CA ILE A 801 1.18 -25.48 5.71
C ILE A 801 -0.22 -25.37 5.11
N TYR A 802 -0.34 -25.51 3.80
CA TYR A 802 -1.62 -25.45 3.11
C TYR A 802 -1.98 -26.81 2.50
N TYR A 803 -3.27 -27.04 2.25
CA TYR A 803 -3.79 -28.31 1.76
C TYR A 803 -4.28 -28.16 0.34
N PHE A 804 -3.80 -29.02 -0.56
CA PHE A 804 -4.29 -29.06 -1.92
C PHE A 804 -5.48 -30.02 -2.03
N GLU A 805 -6.68 -29.46 -2.24
CA GLU A 805 -7.98 -30.17 -2.33
C GLU A 805 -8.72 -29.95 -3.65
N PHE A 806 -8.09 -29.25 -4.61
CA PHE A 806 -8.81 -28.65 -5.74
C PHE A 806 -9.43 -29.64 -6.75
N PHE A 807 -8.76 -30.76 -7.06
CA PHE A 807 -9.17 -31.66 -8.14
C PHE A 807 -10.13 -32.79 -7.73
N SER A 808 -10.18 -33.17 -6.46
CA SER A 808 -11.08 -34.22 -5.95
C SER A 808 -11.47 -33.96 -4.50
N SER A 809 -12.06 -34.92 -3.80
CA SER A 809 -12.39 -34.73 -2.39
C SER A 809 -11.33 -35.38 -1.50
N THR A 810 -10.84 -34.66 -0.51
CA THR A 810 -10.04 -35.23 0.59
C THR A 810 -10.80 -36.37 1.27
N GLN A 811 -10.15 -37.53 1.40
CA GLN A 811 -10.77 -38.69 2.04
C GLN A 811 -11.06 -38.41 3.53
N MET A 812 -12.14 -38.98 4.09
CA MET A 812 -12.53 -38.72 5.48
C MET A 812 -11.48 -39.16 6.51
N ASP A 813 -10.73 -40.22 6.22
CA ASP A 813 -9.63 -40.66 7.08
C ASP A 813 -8.47 -39.64 7.07
N ASN A 814 -8.19 -39.02 5.92
CA ASN A 814 -7.25 -37.90 5.80
C ASN A 814 -7.76 -36.67 6.56
N MET A 815 -9.05 -36.33 6.49
CA MET A 815 -9.65 -35.24 7.27
C MET A 815 -9.45 -35.41 8.78
N SER A 816 -9.48 -36.66 9.27
CA SER A 816 -9.22 -36.95 10.69
C SER A 816 -7.78 -36.63 11.08
N VAL A 817 -6.81 -36.96 10.21
CA VAL A 817 -5.38 -36.60 10.40
C VAL A 817 -5.19 -35.09 10.39
N LEU A 818 -5.82 -34.37 9.45
CA LEU A 818 -5.73 -32.91 9.38
C LEU A 818 -6.31 -32.24 10.64
N SER A 819 -7.42 -32.78 11.18
CA SER A 819 -8.03 -32.28 12.42
C SER A 819 -7.11 -32.48 13.62
N GLU A 820 -6.54 -33.68 13.79
CA GLU A 820 -5.57 -34.01 14.85
C GLU A 820 -4.33 -33.10 14.75
N PHE A 821 -3.82 -32.91 13.53
CA PHE A 821 -2.68 -32.07 13.25
C PHE A 821 -2.95 -30.61 13.63
N LYS A 822 -4.07 -30.03 13.17
CA LYS A 822 -4.44 -28.64 13.47
C LYS A 822 -4.60 -28.42 14.98
N GLU A 823 -5.26 -29.34 15.70
CA GLU A 823 -5.37 -29.25 17.17
C GLU A 823 -4.00 -29.23 17.84
N THR A 824 -3.12 -30.16 17.45
CA THR A 824 -1.77 -30.30 18.02
C THR A 824 -0.89 -29.10 17.72
N VAL A 825 -0.84 -28.64 16.45
CA VAL A 825 -0.04 -27.48 16.05
C VAL A 825 -0.57 -26.20 16.68
N THR A 826 -1.89 -26.03 16.81
CA THR A 826 -2.46 -24.86 17.52
C THR A 826 -1.94 -24.83 18.96
N ALA A 827 -1.99 -25.97 19.68
CA ALA A 827 -1.49 -26.06 21.05
C ALA A 827 0.03 -25.84 21.17
N LEU A 828 0.80 -26.24 20.15
CA LEU A 828 2.26 -26.15 20.13
C LEU A 828 2.78 -24.93 19.36
N THR A 829 1.92 -24.03 18.88
CA THR A 829 2.31 -22.88 18.06
C THR A 829 3.40 -22.03 18.73
N PRO A 830 3.32 -21.68 20.04
CA PRO A 830 4.38 -20.94 20.72
C PRO A 830 5.75 -21.66 20.74
N ILE A 831 5.74 -22.99 20.68
CA ILE A 831 6.95 -23.82 20.69
C ILE A 831 7.52 -23.93 19.28
N ILE A 832 6.68 -24.30 18.31
CA ILE A 832 7.07 -24.51 16.90
C ILE A 832 7.65 -23.23 16.29
N LEU A 833 6.96 -22.10 16.53
CA LEU A 833 7.34 -20.79 16.03
C LEU A 833 8.35 -20.04 16.92
N GLY A 834 8.71 -20.62 18.06
CA GLY A 834 9.76 -20.09 18.92
C GLY A 834 11.16 -20.22 18.32
N PRO A 835 12.18 -19.60 18.95
CA PRO A 835 13.56 -19.71 18.51
C PRO A 835 14.05 -21.17 18.55
N PRO A 836 15.02 -21.54 17.68
CA PRO A 836 15.70 -22.82 17.79
C PRO A 836 16.34 -23.01 19.17
N SER A 837 16.37 -24.25 19.66
CA SER A 837 17.07 -24.62 20.89
C SER A 837 18.56 -24.29 20.81
N SER A 838 19.14 -23.76 21.89
CA SER A 838 20.58 -23.60 22.04
C SER A 838 21.34 -24.93 22.23
N HIS A 839 20.60 -26.00 22.53
CA HIS A 839 21.11 -27.35 22.69
C HIS A 839 20.96 -28.18 21.42
N THR A 840 21.99 -28.95 21.09
CA THR A 840 21.96 -29.95 20.01
C THR A 840 21.52 -31.31 20.55
N VAL A 841 20.61 -31.95 19.81
CA VAL A 841 20.22 -33.35 20.04
C VAL A 841 20.78 -34.20 18.91
N THR A 842 21.42 -35.31 19.25
CA THR A 842 21.92 -36.30 18.28
C THR A 842 21.11 -37.59 18.37
N HIS A 843 21.06 -38.34 17.27
CA HIS A 843 20.43 -39.67 17.20
C HIS A 843 21.26 -40.61 16.33
N ASN A 844 20.92 -41.89 16.30
CA ASN A 844 21.64 -42.93 15.55
C ASN A 844 20.97 -43.33 14.21
N CYS A 845 19.94 -42.60 13.80
CA CYS A 845 19.05 -42.96 12.69
C CYS A 845 19.26 -42.05 11.47
N HIS A 846 20.43 -42.13 10.84
CA HIS A 846 20.81 -41.31 9.68
C HIS A 846 20.78 -42.07 8.34
N ASP A 847 20.70 -43.40 8.40
CA ASP A 847 20.79 -44.24 7.20
C ASP A 847 19.46 -44.30 6.43
N ARG A 848 19.54 -44.42 5.11
CA ARG A 848 18.37 -44.61 4.24
C ARG A 848 17.52 -45.78 4.73
N GLY A 849 16.20 -45.60 4.73
CA GLY A 849 15.24 -46.60 5.24
C GLY A 849 15.05 -46.58 6.76
N GLN A 850 15.92 -45.88 7.50
CA GLN A 850 15.80 -45.62 8.93
C GLN A 850 15.95 -44.13 9.30
N ARG A 851 16.11 -43.22 8.33
CA ARG A 851 16.32 -41.78 8.55
C ARG A 851 15.22 -41.16 9.40
N VAL A 852 15.62 -40.44 10.43
CA VAL A 852 14.76 -39.60 11.27
C VAL A 852 15.32 -38.20 11.26
N ASP A 853 14.47 -37.21 11.03
CA ASP A 853 14.86 -35.80 11.11
C ASP A 853 14.23 -35.16 12.35
N LEU A 854 14.95 -34.18 12.92
CA LEU A 854 14.61 -33.58 14.21
C LEU A 854 14.47 -32.06 14.12
N MET A 855 13.47 -31.55 14.84
CA MET A 855 13.41 -30.16 15.26
C MET A 855 13.46 -30.09 16.77
N VAL A 856 14.33 -29.25 17.32
CA VAL A 856 14.49 -29.06 18.76
C VAL A 856 14.11 -27.63 19.13
N ARG A 857 13.26 -27.51 20.15
CA ARG A 857 12.82 -26.25 20.73
C ARG A 857 12.95 -26.34 22.25
N GLU A 858 13.13 -25.19 22.89
CA GLU A 858 13.20 -25.13 24.35
C GLU A 858 12.36 -23.98 24.89
N THR A 859 11.77 -24.24 26.05
CA THR A 859 11.18 -23.21 26.90
C THR A 859 12.06 -23.06 28.14
N PRO A 860 11.77 -22.10 29.04
CA PRO A 860 12.50 -22.02 30.31
C PRO A 860 12.44 -23.29 31.17
N SER A 861 11.46 -24.18 30.97
CA SER A 861 11.25 -25.39 31.79
C SER A 861 11.44 -26.72 31.06
N ASP A 862 11.23 -26.75 29.74
CA ASP A 862 11.07 -28.00 29.00
C ASP A 862 11.79 -27.99 27.65
N TYR A 863 12.26 -29.17 27.25
CA TYR A 863 12.78 -29.45 25.91
C TYR A 863 11.70 -30.15 25.08
N TYR A 864 11.51 -29.67 23.85
CA TYR A 864 10.61 -30.26 22.88
C TYR A 864 11.43 -30.81 21.72
N ILE A 865 11.32 -32.12 21.49
CA ILE A 865 11.97 -32.82 20.38
C ILE A 865 10.85 -33.33 19.47
N PHE A 866 10.77 -32.74 18.29
CA PHE A 866 9.91 -33.21 17.22
C PHE A 866 10.74 -34.13 16.34
N ALA A 867 10.27 -35.36 16.13
CA ALA A 867 10.97 -36.36 15.36
C ALA A 867 10.05 -36.94 14.29
N VAL A 868 10.51 -36.96 13.06
CA VAL A 868 9.77 -37.51 11.93
C VAL A 868 10.62 -38.50 11.17
N ARG A 869 10.03 -39.64 10.81
CA ARG A 869 10.68 -40.64 9.98
C ARG A 869 10.58 -40.18 8.53
N VAL A 870 11.73 -39.95 7.89
CA VAL A 870 11.81 -39.46 6.49
C VAL A 870 12.06 -40.62 5.53
N THR A 871 11.51 -41.79 5.85
CA THR A 871 11.65 -42.99 5.02
C THR A 871 10.40 -43.17 4.19
N GLU A 872 10.54 -43.87 3.07
CA GLU A 872 9.51 -43.99 2.05
C GLU A 872 8.14 -44.49 2.57
N PRO A 873 7.05 -44.06 1.91
CA PRO A 873 5.71 -44.61 2.10
C PRO A 873 5.71 -46.14 2.12
N GLU A 874 4.87 -46.73 2.98
CA GLU A 874 4.72 -48.20 3.06
C GLU A 874 4.35 -48.83 1.71
N SER A 875 3.75 -48.05 0.82
CA SER A 875 3.35 -48.45 -0.52
C SER A 875 4.49 -48.72 -1.49
N GLU A 876 5.70 -48.21 -1.23
CA GLU A 876 6.82 -48.30 -2.17
C GLU A 876 7.79 -49.45 -1.86
N TRP A 877 7.70 -50.07 -0.68
CA TRP A 877 8.71 -51.03 -0.23
C TRP A 877 8.12 -52.33 0.33
N ASN A 878 8.57 -53.46 -0.23
CA ASN A 878 8.30 -54.80 0.29
C ASN A 878 9.13 -55.14 1.54
N GLU A 879 10.12 -54.32 1.90
CA GLU A 879 11.01 -54.51 3.04
C GLU A 879 10.96 -53.26 3.93
N VAL A 880 9.97 -53.19 4.82
CA VAL A 880 9.95 -52.18 5.89
C VAL A 880 10.99 -52.58 6.93
N MET A 881 12.13 -51.90 6.94
CA MET A 881 13.09 -51.96 8.04
C MET A 881 12.62 -50.98 9.10
N GLU A 882 11.74 -51.39 10.02
CA GLU A 882 11.46 -50.56 11.20
C GLU A 882 12.76 -50.38 12.00
N PRO A 883 13.15 -49.15 12.37
CA PRO A 883 14.19 -48.99 13.36
C PRO A 883 13.67 -49.60 14.67
N GLU A 884 14.26 -50.72 15.11
CA GLU A 884 13.81 -51.41 16.33
C GLU A 884 13.93 -50.51 17.58
N THR A 885 14.79 -49.48 17.57
CA THR A 885 14.96 -48.47 18.63
C THR A 885 15.65 -47.21 18.09
N ILE A 886 15.20 -46.01 18.49
CA ILE A 886 15.90 -44.74 18.28
C ILE A 886 16.45 -44.25 19.62
N GLU A 887 17.74 -43.92 19.68
CA GLU A 887 18.37 -43.35 20.88
C GLU A 887 18.65 -41.86 20.68
N PHE A 888 18.12 -41.02 21.57
CA PHE A 888 18.37 -39.57 21.58
C PHE A 888 19.35 -39.21 22.69
N GLU A 889 20.38 -38.42 22.36
CA GLU A 889 21.29 -37.82 23.33
C GLU A 889 21.18 -36.30 23.25
N ILE A 890 20.78 -35.66 24.36
CA ILE A 890 20.76 -34.20 24.50
C ILE A 890 22.10 -33.78 25.08
N ASN A 891 22.89 -33.03 24.32
CA ASN A 891 24.14 -32.48 24.82
C ASN A 891 23.85 -31.27 25.71
N THR A 892 23.69 -31.50 27.01
CA THR A 892 23.39 -30.46 28.02
C THR A 892 24.59 -29.54 28.34
N GLY A 893 25.73 -29.69 27.66
CA GLY A 893 26.92 -28.87 27.90
C GLY A 893 27.58 -29.06 29.28
N THR A 894 26.97 -29.82 30.20
CA THR A 894 27.63 -30.26 31.43
C THR A 894 28.65 -31.36 31.13
N LYS A 895 29.82 -30.97 30.64
CA LYS A 895 31.05 -31.67 31.02
C LYS A 895 31.23 -31.46 32.53
N SER A 896 30.59 -32.29 33.33
CA SER A 896 31.02 -32.46 34.71
C SER A 896 32.50 -32.84 34.66
N PRO A 897 33.43 -32.08 35.29
CA PRO A 897 34.82 -32.52 35.33
C PRO A 897 34.83 -33.89 36.00
N VAL A 898 35.33 -34.89 35.28
CA VAL A 898 35.64 -36.20 35.86
C VAL A 898 36.63 -35.92 36.99
N ALA A 899 36.18 -36.16 38.23
CA ALA A 899 37.01 -36.08 39.43
C ALA A 899 38.04 -37.22 39.46
#